data_AF-A0A507AP10-F1
#
_entry.id   AF-A0A507AP10-F1
#
_cell.length_a   1.000
_cell.length_b   1.000
_cell.length_c   1.000
_cell.angle_alpha   90.00
_cell.angle_beta   90.00
_cell.angle_gamma   90.00
#
_symmetry.space_group_name_H-M   'P 1'
#
loop_
_entity.id
_entity.type
_entity.pdbx_description
1 polymer ?
#
loop_
_entity_poly.entity_id
_entity_poly.type
_entity_poly.pdbx_seq_one_letter_code
_entity_poly.pdbx_strand_id
1 'polypeptide(L)'
;MRYSILFSSLAALATAAPLEQADDPECDRQTLLDLTDDYIASQYSGTPGQLGPVLSPNFTYIENNSPTDIMKGVPAKALKIDHERTNVDMLQCATYTELIASDPANPYVIGTQLHLDASRRKILKIDSVASTTGAWLFDAKKTLQYVEQEKWDPIPASKHDSREAIQAAGDAWMDMWSNATAVNAIPFGTPCTRLEGSAYTGKGQPDDSCRPGIPTNHNQKPNTDRRYVIDQDMGSVSILCVWQHMMNAADSHEFRLENGKLRYVHTITVTWSGPADPTNPLNWPQRKKWAVTILVSLGGMATMTSSTMIAPALSSISRDLHTDDATTQLTLSIFVLSYAFGPMVLAPLSEVYGRKPVWLLSCCLYVLWNTVCGFSKNTGVMIAGRFFSGLGGSAQYAVGSFHAKYCPLFRLCSVSLTRSNPHQIELPVLADIWPKTQRGRSFAIATFLPLLGPALGPILGGLLTASPRLGGWRGIFWALSIFDATLIATALPFFPETRAGTILARKAKRLRRHNPEYYTEDEINNDISPARILGTSLLRPCKLLLTEPVLQLAALYLAYNYGVLYIVHSTFANLSITHYSQSISTSGLHYIAMAVGCLVGAQVGGYLMDRYPESRIPVMIPGAVLLPAGLFLYGWTAEYRVFWVVPDLGIAIFSCGIILGTQSMQALVMDAYPEHVASATAGSQFPRNLTGFLFPLFAPRMYETLGYGWGTSLLAFLFLVIGIPVPLVLWKYGERLRRTS
;
A
#
# COMPACT_ATOMS: atom_id res chain seq x y z
N MET A 1 -35.10 48.73 -54.81
CA MET A 1 -34.54 47.79 -55.81
C MET A 1 -34.86 46.39 -55.29
N ARG A 2 -36.08 45.89 -55.59
CA ARG A 2 -36.38 44.78 -56.52
C ARG A 2 -35.66 43.48 -56.08
N TYR A 3 -36.33 42.42 -55.65
CA TYR A 3 -37.43 41.72 -56.34
C TYR A 3 -38.50 41.15 -55.41
N SER A 4 -39.71 41.10 -55.96
CA SER A 4 -40.97 40.61 -55.40
C SER A 4 -41.36 39.25 -56.04
N ILE A 5 -42.52 38.72 -55.58
CA ILE A 5 -43.46 37.76 -56.22
C ILE A 5 -43.02 36.27 -56.22
N LEU A 6 -43.83 35.24 -55.87
CA LEU A 6 -45.26 34.97 -56.05
C LEU A 6 -45.78 33.89 -55.07
N PHE A 7 -47.03 34.05 -54.62
CA PHE A 7 -47.91 33.01 -54.06
C PHE A 7 -48.75 32.41 -55.20
N SER A 8 -48.83 31.08 -55.31
CA SER A 8 -50.00 30.39 -55.92
C SER A 8 -49.98 28.87 -55.70
N SER A 9 -50.85 28.43 -54.78
CA SER A 9 -51.79 27.30 -54.88
C SER A 9 -51.61 26.22 -55.96
N LEU A 10 -51.65 24.94 -55.54
CA LEU A 10 -52.58 23.94 -56.09
C LEU A 10 -52.58 22.65 -55.24
N ALA A 11 -53.75 22.32 -54.70
CA ALA A 11 -54.08 21.02 -54.14
C ALA A 11 -54.11 19.97 -55.25
N ALA A 12 -53.45 18.83 -55.04
CA ALA A 12 -53.65 17.62 -55.83
C ALA A 12 -53.80 16.44 -54.87
N LEU A 13 -54.93 15.75 -55.00
CA LEU A 13 -55.35 14.59 -54.23
C LEU A 13 -54.26 13.52 -54.17
N ALA A 14 -53.89 13.10 -52.96
CA ALA A 14 -53.14 11.88 -52.74
C ALA A 14 -54.11 10.69 -52.87
N THR A 15 -53.98 9.90 -53.93
CA THR A 15 -54.51 8.55 -53.99
C THR A 15 -53.73 7.68 -53.01
N ALA A 16 -54.42 7.18 -51.98
CA ALA A 16 -53.88 6.19 -51.06
C ALA A 16 -53.54 4.91 -51.83
N ALA A 17 -52.25 4.65 -52.02
CA ALA A 17 -51.74 3.31 -52.29
C ALA A 17 -51.63 2.57 -50.93
N PRO A 18 -52.05 1.30 -50.83
CA PRO A 18 -51.89 0.55 -49.60
C PRO A 18 -50.40 0.34 -49.33
N LEU A 19 -49.93 0.81 -48.18
CA LEU A 19 -48.63 0.42 -47.64
C LEU A 19 -48.69 -1.08 -47.35
N GLU A 20 -47.96 -1.88 -48.12
CA GLU A 20 -47.55 -3.22 -47.69
C GLU A 20 -46.81 -3.07 -46.35
N GLN A 21 -47.39 -3.64 -45.29
CA GLN A 21 -46.69 -3.89 -44.04
C GLN A 21 -45.62 -4.95 -44.35
N ALA A 22 -44.36 -4.53 -44.43
CA ALA A 22 -43.25 -5.45 -44.25
C ALA A 22 -43.24 -5.86 -42.77
N ASP A 23 -43.42 -7.15 -42.49
CA ASP A 23 -43.20 -7.72 -41.15
C ASP A 23 -41.80 -7.35 -40.67
N ASP A 24 -41.70 -6.47 -39.69
CA ASP A 24 -40.47 -6.21 -38.95
C ASP A 24 -40.12 -7.52 -38.22
N PRO A 25 -38.94 -8.14 -38.42
CA PRO A 25 -38.62 -9.42 -37.79
C PRO A 25 -38.81 -9.32 -36.28
N GLU A 26 -39.58 -10.21 -35.66
CA GLU A 26 -39.72 -10.18 -34.19
C GLU A 26 -38.39 -10.52 -33.52
N CYS A 27 -38.16 -9.93 -32.34
CA CYS A 27 -36.99 -10.23 -31.54
C CYS A 27 -37.17 -11.59 -30.88
N ASP A 28 -36.26 -12.53 -31.10
CA ASP A 28 -36.34 -13.86 -30.49
C ASP A 28 -35.38 -13.98 -29.29
N ARG A 29 -35.92 -14.50 -28.18
CA ARG A 29 -35.19 -14.61 -26.89
C ARG A 29 -34.06 -15.61 -27.01
N GLN A 30 -34.29 -16.72 -27.70
CA GLN A 30 -33.29 -17.77 -27.85
C GLN A 30 -32.13 -17.28 -28.70
N THR A 31 -32.41 -16.59 -29.81
CA THR A 31 -31.38 -15.95 -30.66
C THR A 31 -30.51 -14.96 -29.88
N LEU A 32 -31.09 -14.15 -28.99
CA LEU A 32 -30.32 -13.22 -28.14
C LEU A 32 -29.40 -13.96 -27.16
N LEU A 33 -29.87 -15.07 -26.58
CA LEU A 33 -29.07 -15.90 -25.69
C LEU A 33 -27.95 -16.60 -26.45
N ASP A 34 -28.23 -17.23 -27.59
CA ASP A 34 -27.23 -17.94 -28.40
C ASP A 34 -26.09 -16.99 -28.82
N LEU A 35 -26.41 -15.76 -29.23
CA LEU A 35 -25.41 -14.74 -29.57
C LEU A 35 -24.62 -14.23 -28.35
N THR A 36 -25.27 -14.21 -27.18
CA THR A 36 -24.59 -13.85 -25.92
C THR A 36 -23.65 -14.95 -25.46
N ASP A 37 -24.06 -16.21 -25.61
CA ASP A 37 -23.24 -17.40 -25.32
C ASP A 37 -22.01 -17.45 -26.23
N ASP A 38 -22.16 -17.13 -27.51
CA ASP A 38 -21.02 -16.98 -28.43
C ASP A 38 -20.03 -15.90 -27.95
N TYR A 39 -20.53 -14.76 -27.46
CA TYR A 39 -19.70 -13.70 -26.87
C TYR A 39 -18.97 -14.18 -25.60
N ILE A 40 -19.67 -14.84 -24.69
CA ILE A 40 -19.09 -15.38 -23.44
C ILE A 40 -18.03 -16.44 -23.76
N ALA A 41 -18.29 -17.34 -24.71
CA ALA A 41 -17.35 -18.36 -25.17
C ALA A 41 -16.07 -17.72 -25.75
N SER A 42 -16.19 -16.59 -26.44
CA SER A 42 -15.03 -15.84 -26.93
C SER A 42 -14.17 -15.27 -25.78
N GLN A 43 -14.78 -14.89 -24.64
CA GLN A 43 -14.05 -14.42 -23.46
C GLN A 43 -13.38 -15.56 -22.69
N TYR A 44 -14.01 -16.75 -22.61
CA TYR A 44 -13.36 -17.94 -22.05
C TYR A 44 -12.08 -18.29 -22.80
N SER A 45 -12.11 -18.22 -24.13
CA SER A 45 -10.97 -18.55 -24.98
C SER A 45 -9.97 -17.40 -25.17
N GLY A 46 -10.39 -16.15 -24.95
CA GLY A 46 -9.60 -14.96 -25.28
C GLY A 46 -9.42 -14.75 -26.79
N THR A 47 -10.34 -15.28 -27.62
CA THR A 47 -10.24 -15.24 -29.09
C THR A 47 -11.45 -14.55 -29.72
N PRO A 48 -11.51 -13.20 -29.70
CA PRO A 48 -12.67 -12.45 -30.19
C PRO A 48 -12.86 -12.58 -31.71
N GLY A 49 -11.85 -13.06 -32.44
CA GLY A 49 -11.97 -13.38 -33.87
C GLY A 49 -13.00 -14.47 -34.17
N GLN A 50 -13.38 -15.30 -33.18
CA GLN A 50 -14.44 -16.30 -33.32
C GLN A 50 -15.82 -15.67 -33.56
N LEU A 51 -16.03 -14.41 -33.14
CA LEU A 51 -17.29 -13.70 -33.32
C LEU A 51 -17.52 -13.22 -34.75
N GLY A 52 -16.50 -13.23 -35.61
CA GLY A 52 -16.57 -12.70 -36.97
C GLY A 52 -17.85 -13.05 -37.78
N PRO A 53 -18.35 -14.30 -37.75
CA PRO A 53 -19.58 -14.68 -38.45
C PRO A 53 -20.86 -14.00 -37.93
N VAL A 54 -20.91 -13.70 -36.62
CA VAL A 54 -22.10 -13.16 -35.92
C VAL A 54 -22.07 -11.63 -35.78
N LEU A 55 -20.94 -10.98 -36.12
CA LEU A 55 -20.83 -9.53 -36.14
C LEU A 55 -21.48 -8.92 -37.40
N SER A 56 -22.17 -7.79 -37.23
CA SER A 56 -22.69 -6.98 -38.33
C SER A 56 -21.55 -6.23 -39.06
N PRO A 57 -21.67 -5.92 -40.36
CA PRO A 57 -20.63 -5.18 -41.09
C PRO A 57 -20.27 -3.81 -40.50
N ASN A 58 -21.20 -3.16 -39.80
CA ASN A 58 -21.02 -1.87 -39.12
C ASN A 58 -20.80 -2.02 -37.61
N PHE A 59 -20.20 -3.14 -37.19
CA PHE A 59 -19.98 -3.47 -35.78
C PHE A 59 -19.13 -2.44 -35.04
N THR A 60 -19.50 -2.13 -33.80
CA THR A 60 -18.72 -1.27 -32.89
C THR A 60 -18.48 -1.93 -31.53
N TYR A 61 -17.24 -1.86 -31.06
CA TYR A 61 -16.86 -2.24 -29.71
C TYR A 61 -16.54 -1.00 -28.88
N ILE A 62 -17.23 -0.87 -27.75
CA ILE A 62 -17.00 0.18 -26.76
C ILE A 62 -16.57 -0.50 -25.47
N GLU A 63 -15.45 -0.06 -24.92
CA GLU A 63 -14.96 -0.51 -23.63
C GLU A 63 -14.73 0.71 -22.75
N ASN A 64 -15.33 0.72 -21.57
CA ASN A 64 -15.22 1.79 -20.59
C ASN A 64 -15.50 3.18 -21.21
N ASN A 65 -16.63 3.32 -21.92
CA ASN A 65 -17.07 4.53 -22.64
C ASN A 65 -16.14 5.01 -23.76
N SER A 66 -15.18 4.18 -24.20
CA SER A 66 -14.28 4.50 -25.30
C SER A 66 -14.41 3.50 -26.44
N PRO A 67 -14.61 3.94 -27.70
CA PRO A 67 -14.49 3.08 -28.87
C PRO A 67 -13.10 2.41 -28.87
N THR A 68 -13.07 1.08 -28.96
CA THR A 68 -11.86 0.28 -28.82
C THR A 68 -11.86 -0.84 -29.86
N ASP A 69 -10.67 -1.33 -30.22
CA ASP A 69 -10.52 -2.52 -31.05
C ASP A 69 -10.76 -3.78 -30.19
N ILE A 70 -11.73 -4.61 -30.58
CA ILE A 70 -12.09 -5.83 -29.84
C ILE A 70 -10.91 -6.80 -29.70
N MET A 71 -9.95 -6.77 -30.63
CA MET A 71 -8.74 -7.59 -30.59
C MET A 71 -7.71 -7.11 -29.54
N LYS A 72 -7.92 -5.93 -28.93
CA LYS A 72 -7.05 -5.34 -27.90
C LYS A 72 -7.76 -5.17 -26.55
N GLY A 73 -9.09 -5.26 -26.55
CA GLY A 73 -9.93 -5.13 -25.36
C GLY A 73 -9.92 -6.36 -24.46
N VAL A 74 -10.81 -6.36 -23.48
CA VAL A 74 -11.03 -7.47 -22.56
C VAL A 74 -11.36 -8.80 -23.28
N PRO A 75 -12.15 -8.83 -24.36
CA PRO A 75 -12.42 -10.08 -25.10
C PRO A 75 -11.17 -10.77 -25.66
N ALA A 76 -10.05 -10.07 -25.85
CA ALA A 76 -8.78 -10.64 -26.30
C ALA A 76 -7.97 -11.35 -25.18
N LYS A 77 -8.51 -11.40 -23.96
CA LYS A 77 -7.89 -12.07 -22.81
C LYS A 77 -8.74 -13.25 -22.40
N ALA A 78 -8.11 -14.41 -22.25
CA ALA A 78 -8.79 -15.59 -21.70
C ALA A 78 -9.12 -15.36 -20.22
N LEU A 79 -10.40 -15.42 -19.88
CA LEU A 79 -10.88 -15.26 -18.51
C LEU A 79 -11.46 -16.58 -18.00
N LYS A 80 -11.12 -16.92 -16.74
CA LYS A 80 -11.85 -17.95 -16.00
C LYS A 80 -13.06 -17.30 -15.36
N ILE A 81 -14.19 -17.33 -16.06
CA ILE A 81 -15.46 -16.78 -15.58
C ILE A 81 -16.03 -17.77 -14.54
N ASP A 82 -16.20 -17.28 -13.30
CA ASP A 82 -16.73 -18.04 -12.16
C ASP A 82 -18.23 -17.78 -11.95
N HIS A 83 -18.74 -16.63 -12.42
CA HIS A 83 -20.17 -16.30 -12.40
C HIS A 83 -20.55 -15.53 -13.66
N GLU A 84 -21.73 -15.84 -14.21
CA GLU A 84 -22.37 -15.14 -15.32
C GLU A 84 -23.87 -15.04 -15.08
N ARG A 85 -24.45 -13.88 -15.40
CA ARG A 85 -25.90 -13.65 -15.42
C ARG A 85 -26.25 -12.79 -16.61
N THR A 86 -27.20 -13.25 -17.43
CA THR A 86 -27.67 -12.52 -18.61
C THR A 86 -29.15 -12.17 -18.46
N ASN A 87 -29.44 -10.88 -18.66
CA ASN A 87 -30.79 -10.33 -18.77
C ASN A 87 -31.08 -10.00 -20.24
N VAL A 88 -32.34 -10.17 -20.66
CA VAL A 88 -32.77 -10.03 -22.05
C VAL A 88 -33.84 -8.95 -22.19
N ASP A 89 -33.59 -8.01 -23.09
CA ASP A 89 -34.54 -6.97 -23.49
C ASP A 89 -35.12 -7.29 -24.87
N MET A 90 -36.33 -7.85 -24.85
CA MET A 90 -37.06 -8.27 -26.05
C MET A 90 -37.55 -7.10 -26.91
N LEU A 91 -37.67 -5.90 -26.34
CA LEU A 91 -38.16 -4.72 -27.07
C LEU A 91 -37.03 -3.98 -27.78
N GLN A 92 -35.85 -3.91 -27.15
CA GLN A 92 -34.68 -3.27 -27.74
C GLN A 92 -33.75 -4.24 -28.46
N CYS A 93 -34.05 -5.54 -28.46
CA CYS A 93 -33.17 -6.58 -28.97
C CYS A 93 -31.75 -6.46 -28.44
N ALA A 94 -31.66 -6.38 -27.11
CA ALA A 94 -30.42 -6.20 -26.41
C ALA A 94 -30.32 -7.18 -25.24
N THR A 95 -29.09 -7.50 -24.85
CA THR A 95 -28.82 -8.25 -23.62
C THR A 95 -27.90 -7.46 -22.73
N TYR A 96 -27.98 -7.72 -21.42
CA TYR A 96 -27.00 -7.27 -20.45
C TYR A 96 -26.45 -8.50 -19.73
N THR A 97 -25.13 -8.63 -19.68
CA THR A 97 -24.48 -9.73 -19.00
C THR A 97 -23.51 -9.22 -17.94
N GLU A 98 -23.69 -9.67 -16.70
CA GLU A 98 -22.72 -9.51 -15.62
C GLU A 98 -21.79 -10.73 -15.61
N LEU A 99 -20.48 -10.50 -15.71
CA LEU A 99 -19.44 -11.53 -15.68
C LEU A 99 -18.46 -11.27 -14.54
N ILE A 100 -18.14 -12.30 -13.76
CA ILE A 100 -17.15 -12.23 -12.69
C ILE A 100 -16.09 -13.30 -12.90
N ALA A 101 -14.84 -12.85 -13.05
CA ALA A 101 -13.65 -13.70 -13.03
C ALA A 101 -12.88 -13.41 -11.74
N SER A 102 -12.81 -14.37 -10.82
CA SER A 102 -12.18 -14.21 -9.50
C SER A 102 -10.73 -14.72 -9.44
N ASP A 103 -10.21 -15.24 -10.56
CA ASP A 103 -8.83 -15.72 -10.68
C ASP A 103 -7.83 -14.61 -10.26
N PRO A 104 -6.95 -14.87 -9.27
CA PRO A 104 -5.92 -13.91 -8.86
C PRO A 104 -4.99 -13.44 -9.99
N ALA A 105 -4.83 -14.22 -11.07
CA ALA A 105 -4.00 -13.83 -12.21
C ALA A 105 -4.66 -12.73 -13.06
N ASN A 106 -5.97 -12.84 -13.30
CA ASN A 106 -6.75 -11.91 -14.14
C ASN A 106 -8.14 -11.66 -13.53
N PRO A 107 -8.26 -10.92 -12.42
CA PRO A 107 -9.55 -10.69 -11.79
C PRO A 107 -10.32 -9.60 -12.53
N TYR A 108 -11.59 -9.86 -12.86
CA TYR A 108 -12.47 -8.93 -13.56
C TYR A 108 -13.91 -9.00 -13.04
N VAL A 109 -14.59 -7.87 -13.04
CA VAL A 109 -16.05 -7.74 -12.91
C VAL A 109 -16.50 -6.88 -14.09
N ILE A 110 -17.36 -7.42 -14.94
CA ILE A 110 -17.68 -6.84 -16.25
C ILE A 110 -19.19 -6.78 -16.40
N GLY A 111 -19.72 -5.63 -16.79
CA GLY A 111 -21.08 -5.48 -17.29
C GLY A 111 -21.05 -5.21 -18.78
N THR A 112 -21.65 -6.08 -19.59
CA THR A 112 -21.65 -5.95 -21.05
C THR A 112 -23.06 -5.87 -21.59
N GLN A 113 -23.34 -4.87 -22.42
CA GLN A 113 -24.54 -4.80 -23.24
C GLN A 113 -24.26 -5.22 -24.69
N LEU A 114 -25.07 -6.14 -25.22
CA LEU A 114 -25.11 -6.48 -26.64
C LEU A 114 -26.33 -5.85 -27.27
N HIS A 115 -26.19 -5.23 -28.44
CA HIS A 115 -27.30 -4.68 -29.22
C HIS A 115 -27.26 -5.29 -30.62
N LEU A 116 -28.39 -5.81 -31.10
CA LEU A 116 -28.50 -6.41 -32.44
C LEU A 116 -28.75 -5.36 -33.52
N ASP A 117 -28.45 -5.71 -34.78
CA ASP A 117 -28.77 -4.87 -35.93
C ASP A 117 -30.25 -4.97 -36.34
N ALA A 118 -30.64 -4.22 -37.38
CA ALA A 118 -32.02 -4.22 -37.88
C ALA A 118 -32.50 -5.60 -38.37
N SER A 119 -31.59 -6.54 -38.68
CA SER A 119 -31.96 -7.91 -39.04
C SER A 119 -32.25 -8.79 -37.83
N ARG A 120 -31.95 -8.30 -36.61
CA ARG A 120 -32.12 -8.97 -35.31
C ARG A 120 -31.45 -10.34 -35.22
N ARG A 121 -30.41 -10.57 -36.04
CA ARG A 121 -29.66 -11.83 -36.12
C ARG A 121 -28.15 -11.67 -35.96
N LYS A 122 -27.65 -10.43 -35.92
CA LYS A 122 -26.23 -10.11 -35.82
C LYS A 122 -25.97 -9.02 -34.81
N ILE A 123 -24.81 -9.07 -34.18
CA ILE A 123 -24.38 -8.11 -33.16
C ILE A 123 -23.92 -6.83 -33.85
N LEU A 124 -24.62 -5.72 -33.57
CA LEU A 124 -24.26 -4.38 -34.05
C LEU A 124 -23.28 -3.70 -33.11
N LYS A 125 -23.45 -3.86 -31.80
CA LYS A 125 -22.65 -3.16 -30.80
C LYS A 125 -22.43 -4.03 -29.57
N ILE A 126 -21.17 -4.09 -29.13
CA ILE A 126 -20.78 -4.61 -27.83
C ILE A 126 -20.29 -3.42 -27.01
N ASP A 127 -20.96 -3.14 -25.90
CA ASP A 127 -20.58 -2.06 -24.97
C ASP A 127 -20.31 -2.65 -23.59
N SER A 128 -19.08 -2.52 -23.10
CA SER A 128 -18.63 -3.17 -21.88
C SER A 128 -18.03 -2.17 -20.90
N VAL A 129 -18.44 -2.25 -19.64
CA VAL A 129 -17.74 -1.63 -18.51
C VAL A 129 -17.01 -2.73 -17.75
N ALA A 130 -15.69 -2.71 -17.83
CA ALA A 130 -14.83 -3.76 -17.30
C ALA A 130 -13.94 -3.23 -16.19
N SER A 131 -14.28 -3.59 -14.95
CA SER A 131 -13.52 -3.27 -13.75
C SER A 131 -12.51 -4.37 -13.41
N THR A 132 -11.33 -3.97 -12.95
CA THR A 132 -10.23 -4.88 -12.61
C THR A 132 -9.36 -4.27 -11.50
N THR A 133 -8.27 -4.95 -11.13
CA THR A 133 -7.37 -4.53 -10.05
C THR A 133 -6.94 -3.07 -10.20
N GLY A 134 -7.26 -2.25 -9.19
CA GLY A 134 -6.95 -0.82 -9.17
C GLY A 134 -8.13 0.10 -9.52
N ALA A 135 -9.27 -0.46 -9.94
CA ALA A 135 -10.54 0.24 -10.06
C ALA A 135 -11.23 0.44 -8.69
N TRP A 136 -12.30 1.25 -8.68
CA TRP A 136 -13.03 1.65 -7.48
C TRP A 136 -13.57 0.46 -6.69
N LEU A 137 -13.25 0.42 -5.38
CA LEU A 137 -13.71 -0.60 -4.42
C LEU A 137 -13.55 -2.06 -4.90
N PHE A 138 -12.64 -2.33 -5.84
CA PHE A 138 -12.58 -3.60 -6.57
C PHE A 138 -11.93 -4.75 -5.78
N ASP A 139 -12.67 -5.85 -5.66
CA ASP A 139 -12.28 -7.17 -5.17
C ASP A 139 -13.23 -8.24 -5.76
N ALA A 140 -12.85 -8.81 -6.91
CA ALA A 140 -13.69 -9.79 -7.63
C ALA A 140 -14.11 -11.00 -6.78
N LYS A 141 -13.28 -11.45 -5.83
CA LYS A 141 -13.62 -12.59 -4.97
C LYS A 141 -14.72 -12.23 -3.96
N LYS A 142 -14.68 -11.00 -3.41
CA LYS A 142 -15.74 -10.50 -2.56
C LYS A 142 -17.02 -10.27 -3.34
N THR A 143 -16.94 -9.66 -4.53
CA THR A 143 -18.10 -9.50 -5.41
C THR A 143 -18.76 -10.85 -5.67
N LEU A 144 -17.98 -11.86 -6.09
CA LEU A 144 -18.49 -13.23 -6.30
C LEU A 144 -19.19 -13.79 -5.06
N GLN A 145 -18.55 -13.68 -3.88
CA GLN A 145 -19.11 -14.17 -2.62
C GLN A 145 -20.47 -13.54 -2.31
N TYR A 146 -20.68 -12.26 -2.60
CA TYR A 146 -21.96 -11.60 -2.35
C TYR A 146 -23.01 -11.98 -3.39
N VAL A 147 -22.64 -11.97 -4.68
CA VAL A 147 -23.57 -12.32 -5.76
C VAL A 147 -24.08 -13.76 -5.63
N GLU A 148 -23.24 -14.71 -5.19
CA GLU A 148 -23.66 -16.09 -4.92
C GLU A 148 -24.70 -16.23 -3.78
N GLN A 149 -24.82 -15.23 -2.90
CA GLN A 149 -25.81 -15.23 -1.82
C GLN A 149 -27.18 -14.69 -2.28
N GLU A 150 -27.21 -14.00 -3.42
CA GLU A 150 -28.41 -13.36 -3.94
C GLU A 150 -29.25 -14.34 -4.76
N LYS A 151 -30.57 -14.10 -4.78
CA LYS A 151 -31.51 -14.91 -5.55
C LYS A 151 -31.95 -14.21 -6.82
N TRP A 152 -31.48 -14.74 -7.95
CA TRP A 152 -31.78 -14.24 -9.29
C TRP A 152 -32.76 -15.10 -10.08
N ASP A 153 -33.87 -15.50 -9.45
CA ASP A 153 -34.94 -16.26 -10.10
C ASP A 153 -35.88 -15.34 -10.92
N PRO A 154 -36.41 -15.80 -12.08
CA PRO A 154 -37.43 -15.08 -12.84
C PRO A 154 -38.67 -14.79 -12.00
N ILE A 155 -39.21 -13.59 -12.13
CA ILE A 155 -40.42 -13.17 -11.42
C ILE A 155 -41.62 -13.81 -12.13
N PRO A 156 -42.61 -14.37 -11.40
CA PRO A 156 -43.84 -14.85 -12.02
C PRO A 156 -44.57 -13.73 -12.76
N ALA A 157 -45.12 -14.01 -13.95
CA ALA A 157 -45.78 -13.02 -14.81
C ALA A 157 -46.87 -12.19 -14.10
N SER A 158 -47.56 -12.76 -13.10
CA SER A 158 -48.58 -12.05 -12.30
C SER A 158 -48.01 -10.96 -11.39
N LYS A 159 -46.70 -10.91 -11.19
CA LYS A 159 -45.97 -9.99 -10.31
C LYS A 159 -44.97 -9.13 -11.06
N HIS A 160 -44.99 -9.15 -12.39
CA HIS A 160 -44.14 -8.30 -13.21
C HIS A 160 -44.50 -6.84 -13.00
N ASP A 161 -43.49 -6.05 -12.68
CA ASP A 161 -43.60 -4.60 -12.74
C ASP A 161 -43.62 -4.15 -14.21
N SER A 162 -44.30 -3.03 -14.50
CA SER A 162 -44.29 -2.49 -15.86
C SER A 162 -42.89 -2.02 -16.23
N ARG A 163 -42.54 -2.11 -17.52
CA ARG A 163 -41.24 -1.64 -18.02
C ARG A 163 -40.96 -0.19 -17.63
N GLU A 164 -42.00 0.65 -17.69
CA GLU A 164 -41.93 2.06 -17.33
C GLU A 164 -41.65 2.24 -15.84
N ALA A 165 -42.24 1.41 -14.97
CA ALA A 165 -41.97 1.44 -13.53
C ALA A 165 -40.52 1.04 -13.21
N ILE A 166 -40.01 -0.01 -13.88
CA ILE A 166 -38.62 -0.46 -13.76
C ILE A 166 -37.66 0.64 -14.23
N GLN A 167 -37.90 1.21 -15.41
CA GLN A 167 -37.10 2.31 -15.94
C GLN A 167 -37.14 3.55 -15.04
N ALA A 168 -38.32 3.94 -14.55
CA ALA A 168 -38.49 5.11 -13.68
C ALA A 168 -37.72 4.97 -12.35
N ALA A 169 -37.63 3.76 -11.80
CA ALA A 169 -36.82 3.52 -10.61
C ALA A 169 -35.31 3.68 -10.90
N GLY A 170 -34.85 3.18 -12.04
CA GLY A 170 -33.48 3.39 -12.52
C GLY A 170 -33.17 4.86 -12.76
N ASP A 171 -34.09 5.59 -13.41
CA ASP A 171 -33.96 7.03 -13.66
C ASP A 171 -33.94 7.85 -12.38
N ALA A 172 -34.83 7.55 -11.43
CA ALA A 172 -34.83 8.20 -10.11
C ALA A 172 -33.50 8.00 -9.37
N TRP A 173 -32.91 6.79 -9.45
CA TRP A 173 -31.58 6.52 -8.91
C TRP A 173 -30.48 7.29 -9.65
N MET A 174 -30.52 7.34 -10.97
CA MET A 174 -29.53 8.10 -11.75
C MET A 174 -29.62 9.61 -11.54
N ASP A 175 -30.82 10.13 -11.29
CA ASP A 175 -31.09 11.56 -11.14
C ASP A 175 -30.85 12.06 -9.70
N MET A 176 -30.81 11.17 -8.71
CA MET A 176 -30.62 11.55 -7.30
C MET A 176 -29.32 12.30 -7.03
N TRP A 177 -28.33 12.17 -7.92
CA TRP A 177 -27.06 12.88 -7.84
C TRP A 177 -27.22 14.37 -8.17
N SER A 178 -28.11 14.73 -9.08
CA SER A 178 -28.33 16.12 -9.54
C SER A 178 -29.65 16.72 -9.10
N ASN A 179 -30.56 15.93 -8.53
CA ASN A 179 -31.91 16.34 -8.16
C ASN A 179 -32.32 15.78 -6.79
N ALA A 180 -32.44 16.66 -5.79
CA ALA A 180 -32.84 16.29 -4.43
C ALA A 180 -34.23 15.65 -4.33
N THR A 181 -35.14 15.96 -5.27
CA THR A 181 -36.49 15.37 -5.27
C THR A 181 -36.52 13.95 -5.82
N ALA A 182 -35.50 13.54 -6.59
CA ALA A 182 -35.45 12.21 -7.20
C ALA A 182 -35.24 11.10 -6.15
N VAL A 183 -34.56 11.38 -5.04
CA VAL A 183 -34.40 10.41 -3.93
C VAL A 183 -35.74 9.91 -3.40
N ASN A 184 -36.74 10.81 -3.33
CA ASN A 184 -38.08 10.46 -2.84
C ASN A 184 -38.87 9.60 -3.83
N ALA A 185 -38.50 9.63 -5.12
CA ALA A 185 -39.09 8.80 -6.16
C ALA A 185 -38.47 7.40 -6.24
N ILE A 186 -37.32 7.17 -5.59
CA ILE A 186 -36.68 5.85 -5.55
C ILE A 186 -37.52 4.90 -4.68
N PRO A 187 -38.01 3.78 -5.22
CA PRO A 187 -38.87 2.88 -4.48
C PRO A 187 -38.02 1.92 -3.62
N PHE A 188 -37.49 2.40 -2.49
CA PHE A 188 -36.66 1.56 -1.62
C PHE A 188 -37.45 0.35 -1.05
N GLY A 189 -36.93 -0.86 -1.28
CA GLY A 189 -37.40 -2.09 -0.65
C GLY A 189 -36.75 -2.37 0.70
N THR A 190 -37.30 -3.36 1.41
CA THR A 190 -36.72 -3.89 2.64
C THR A 190 -37.05 -5.39 2.68
N PRO A 191 -36.05 -6.29 2.63
CA PRO A 191 -34.61 -6.00 2.55
C PRO A 191 -34.16 -5.48 1.17
N CYS A 192 -33.15 -4.61 1.15
CA CYS A 192 -32.47 -4.12 -0.06
C CYS A 192 -30.96 -4.09 0.16
N THR A 193 -30.18 -4.60 -0.80
CA THR A 193 -28.70 -4.59 -0.73
C THR A 193 -28.07 -3.94 -1.96
N ARG A 194 -26.99 -3.17 -1.72
CA ARG A 194 -26.20 -2.52 -2.75
C ARG A 194 -24.78 -3.09 -2.74
N LEU A 195 -24.33 -3.53 -3.91
CA LEU A 195 -22.98 -4.00 -4.21
C LEU A 195 -22.30 -2.99 -5.13
N GLU A 196 -21.50 -2.09 -4.55
CA GLU A 196 -20.83 -1.01 -5.27
C GLU A 196 -19.34 -1.30 -5.42
N GLY A 197 -18.92 -1.66 -6.63
CA GLY A 197 -17.61 -2.30 -6.88
C GLY A 197 -17.53 -3.66 -6.18
N SER A 198 -17.10 -3.66 -4.93
CA SER A 198 -17.12 -4.84 -4.04
C SER A 198 -17.47 -4.49 -2.59
N ALA A 199 -17.95 -3.26 -2.35
CA ALA A 199 -18.51 -2.86 -1.07
C ALA A 199 -20.00 -3.24 -1.03
N TYR A 200 -20.39 -3.96 0.01
CA TYR A 200 -21.73 -4.50 0.17
C TYR A 200 -22.43 -3.86 1.35
N THR A 201 -23.64 -3.35 1.17
CA THR A 201 -24.41 -2.70 2.24
C THR A 201 -25.22 -3.68 3.10
N GLY A 202 -25.44 -4.90 2.62
CA GLY A 202 -26.23 -5.91 3.32
C GLY A 202 -25.47 -6.56 4.48
N LYS A 203 -26.20 -6.89 5.55
CA LYS A 203 -25.72 -7.66 6.71
C LYS A 203 -26.41 -9.02 6.82
N GLY A 204 -27.22 -9.38 5.82
CA GLY A 204 -28.05 -10.59 5.82
C GLY A 204 -29.24 -10.47 6.77
N GLN A 205 -29.67 -9.24 7.09
CA GLN A 205 -30.76 -8.98 8.02
C GLN A 205 -32.04 -8.60 7.26
N PRO A 206 -33.23 -8.90 7.81
CA PRO A 206 -34.49 -8.58 7.15
C PRO A 206 -34.73 -7.07 6.98
N ASP A 207 -34.02 -6.21 7.73
CA ASP A 207 -34.08 -4.76 7.69
C ASP A 207 -32.96 -4.10 6.87
N ASP A 208 -32.20 -4.88 6.09
CA ASP A 208 -31.13 -4.35 5.24
C ASP A 208 -31.63 -3.28 4.27
N SER A 209 -30.79 -2.25 4.05
CA SER A 209 -31.12 -1.09 3.23
C SER A 209 -30.02 -0.75 2.22
N CYS A 210 -30.44 -0.32 1.03
CA CYS A 210 -29.58 0.25 -0.01
C CYS A 210 -29.25 1.74 0.19
N ARG A 211 -29.83 2.38 1.21
CA ARG A 211 -29.66 3.82 1.48
C ARG A 211 -28.28 4.26 1.98
N PRO A 212 -27.52 3.46 2.76
CA PRO A 212 -26.23 3.89 3.26
C PRO A 212 -25.29 4.28 2.11
N GLY A 213 -24.80 5.53 2.12
CA GLY A 213 -23.87 6.05 1.11
C GLY A 213 -24.53 6.74 -0.10
N ILE A 214 -25.82 7.04 -0.04
CA ILE A 214 -26.48 7.97 -0.98
C ILE A 214 -26.05 9.41 -0.64
N PRO A 215 -25.78 10.28 -1.65
CA PRO A 215 -25.41 11.68 -1.43
C PRO A 215 -26.50 12.46 -0.68
N THR A 216 -26.13 13.43 0.13
CA THR A 216 -27.07 14.26 0.93
C THR A 216 -27.27 15.67 0.37
N ASN A 217 -26.40 16.12 -0.54
CA ASN A 217 -26.37 17.48 -1.07
C ASN A 217 -26.94 17.62 -2.50
N HIS A 218 -27.07 16.51 -3.25
CA HIS A 218 -27.74 16.40 -4.56
C HIS A 218 -27.36 17.45 -5.61
N ASN A 219 -26.13 17.96 -5.56
CA ASN A 219 -25.62 19.05 -6.40
C ASN A 219 -24.49 18.57 -7.32
N GLN A 220 -24.45 17.28 -7.65
CA GLN A 220 -23.47 16.68 -8.55
C GLN A 220 -23.93 16.75 -10.01
N LYS A 221 -23.00 16.58 -10.95
CA LYS A 221 -23.35 16.39 -12.38
C LYS A 221 -24.27 15.22 -12.58
N PRO A 222 -25.24 15.35 -13.52
CA PRO A 222 -26.06 14.24 -13.92
C PRO A 222 -25.23 13.13 -14.55
N ASN A 223 -25.65 11.90 -14.35
CA ASN A 223 -25.19 10.77 -15.16
C ASN A 223 -25.71 10.96 -16.59
N THR A 224 -24.82 10.98 -17.57
CA THR A 224 -25.16 11.23 -18.98
C THR A 224 -24.87 10.02 -19.85
N ASP A 225 -25.36 10.04 -21.09
CA ASP A 225 -25.16 8.94 -22.05
C ASP A 225 -25.63 7.61 -21.45
N ARG A 226 -26.84 7.62 -20.89
CA ARG A 226 -27.46 6.45 -20.26
C ARG A 226 -27.96 5.50 -21.32
N ARG A 227 -27.53 4.25 -21.25
CA ARG A 227 -27.85 3.18 -22.20
C ARG A 227 -28.51 2.06 -21.44
N TYR A 228 -29.76 1.79 -21.78
CA TYR A 228 -30.65 0.93 -21.01
C TYR A 228 -30.74 -0.45 -21.65
N VAL A 229 -30.88 -1.46 -20.80
CA VAL A 229 -31.38 -2.80 -21.14
C VAL A 229 -32.33 -3.17 -20.01
N ILE A 230 -33.60 -3.42 -20.34
CA ILE A 230 -34.65 -3.69 -19.36
C ILE A 230 -35.25 -5.07 -19.61
N ASP A 231 -35.17 -5.93 -18.60
CA ASP A 231 -35.72 -7.28 -18.61
C ASP A 231 -36.90 -7.34 -17.62
N GLN A 232 -38.12 -7.47 -18.14
CA GLN A 232 -39.33 -7.52 -17.33
C GLN A 232 -39.49 -8.86 -16.61
N ASP A 233 -39.00 -9.96 -17.19
CA ASP A 233 -39.06 -11.29 -16.58
C ASP A 233 -38.21 -11.35 -15.32
N MET A 234 -37.07 -10.65 -15.34
CA MET A 234 -36.15 -10.54 -14.21
C MET A 234 -36.46 -9.34 -13.29
N GLY A 235 -37.38 -8.46 -13.68
CA GLY A 235 -37.63 -7.19 -13.00
C GLY A 235 -36.40 -6.29 -12.93
N SER A 236 -35.53 -6.34 -13.94
CA SER A 236 -34.20 -5.74 -13.91
C SER A 236 -34.03 -4.62 -14.94
N VAL A 237 -33.27 -3.59 -14.58
CA VAL A 237 -32.76 -2.58 -15.52
C VAL A 237 -31.27 -2.39 -15.34
N SER A 238 -30.54 -2.58 -16.43
CA SER A 238 -29.13 -2.23 -16.55
C SER A 238 -28.97 -0.90 -17.27
N ILE A 239 -28.15 -0.02 -16.68
CA ILE A 239 -27.84 1.32 -17.18
C ILE A 239 -26.32 1.46 -17.24
N LEU A 240 -25.76 1.44 -18.45
CA LEU A 240 -24.39 1.92 -18.67
C LEU A 240 -24.43 3.44 -18.83
N CYS A 241 -23.53 4.16 -18.17
CA CYS A 241 -23.50 5.60 -18.28
C CYS A 241 -22.09 6.19 -18.19
N VAL A 242 -22.01 7.50 -18.46
CA VAL A 242 -20.85 8.33 -18.14
C VAL A 242 -21.12 8.99 -16.79
N TRP A 243 -20.35 8.58 -15.78
CA TRP A 243 -20.43 9.13 -14.44
C TRP A 243 -19.67 10.46 -14.38
N GLN A 244 -20.34 11.54 -14.80
CA GLN A 244 -19.67 12.81 -15.08
C GLN A 244 -18.98 13.44 -13.85
N HIS A 245 -19.57 13.31 -12.66
CA HIS A 245 -18.97 13.87 -11.45
C HIS A 245 -17.77 13.06 -10.93
N MET A 246 -17.63 11.81 -11.37
CA MET A 246 -16.45 10.98 -11.13
C MET A 246 -15.53 10.95 -12.35
N MET A 247 -15.04 12.11 -12.80
CA MET A 247 -14.05 12.20 -13.91
C MET A 247 -14.50 11.56 -15.23
N ASN A 248 -15.81 11.55 -15.52
CA ASN A 248 -16.40 10.83 -16.65
C ASN A 248 -16.05 9.32 -16.62
N ALA A 249 -15.97 8.74 -15.42
CA ALA A 249 -15.77 7.32 -15.23
C ALA A 249 -16.82 6.53 -16.01
N ALA A 250 -16.38 5.39 -16.53
CA ALA A 250 -17.32 4.40 -17.03
C ALA A 250 -17.97 3.70 -15.86
N ASP A 251 -19.28 3.65 -15.90
CA ASP A 251 -20.08 3.11 -14.81
C ASP A 251 -21.23 2.28 -15.35
N SER A 252 -21.49 1.17 -14.67
CA SER A 252 -22.62 0.28 -14.93
C SER A 252 -23.44 0.23 -13.66
N HIS A 253 -24.75 0.36 -13.79
CA HIS A 253 -25.69 0.11 -12.70
C HIS A 253 -26.73 -0.91 -13.13
N GLU A 254 -26.90 -1.98 -12.35
CA GLU A 254 -28.00 -2.91 -12.52
C GLU A 254 -28.91 -2.85 -11.30
N PHE A 255 -30.21 -2.68 -11.54
CA PHE A 255 -31.23 -2.59 -10.50
C PHE A 255 -32.20 -3.74 -10.66
N ARG A 256 -32.48 -4.44 -9.56
CA ARG A 256 -33.60 -5.39 -9.48
C ARG A 256 -34.75 -4.79 -8.69
N LEU A 257 -35.95 -4.87 -9.25
CA LEU A 257 -37.21 -4.54 -8.60
C LEU A 257 -38.02 -5.82 -8.32
N GLU A 258 -38.68 -5.85 -7.17
CA GLU A 258 -39.66 -6.85 -6.82
C GLU A 258 -40.90 -6.18 -6.22
N ASN A 259 -42.06 -6.36 -6.85
CA ASN A 259 -43.33 -5.73 -6.44
C ASN A 259 -43.19 -4.19 -6.32
N GLY A 260 -42.54 -3.59 -7.32
CA GLY A 260 -42.36 -2.16 -7.44
C GLY A 260 -41.32 -1.57 -6.50
N LYS A 261 -40.49 -2.38 -5.83
CA LYS A 261 -39.46 -1.92 -4.88
C LYS A 261 -38.08 -2.49 -5.18
N LEU A 262 -37.04 -1.69 -4.99
CA LEU A 262 -35.64 -2.08 -5.16
C LEU A 262 -35.25 -3.21 -4.19
N ARG A 263 -34.65 -4.25 -4.74
CA ARG A 263 -34.16 -5.41 -4.04
C ARG A 263 -32.63 -5.49 -4.06
N TYR A 264 -32.03 -5.40 -5.25
CA TYR A 264 -30.58 -5.44 -5.45
C TYR A 264 -30.13 -4.27 -6.32
N VAL A 265 -28.95 -3.73 -6.01
CA VAL A 265 -28.29 -2.69 -6.80
C VAL A 265 -26.83 -3.08 -7.00
N HIS A 266 -26.43 -3.40 -8.22
CA HIS A 266 -25.03 -3.69 -8.56
C HIS A 266 -24.42 -2.50 -9.28
N THR A 267 -23.19 -2.14 -8.94
CA THR A 267 -22.46 -1.11 -9.67
C THR A 267 -21.02 -1.52 -10.00
N ILE A 268 -20.57 -1.16 -11.20
CA ILE A 268 -19.23 -1.46 -11.71
C ILE A 268 -18.61 -0.17 -12.22
N THR A 269 -17.60 0.35 -11.52
CA THR A 269 -17.00 1.67 -11.83
C THR A 269 -15.50 1.60 -12.16
N VAL A 270 -15.06 2.37 -13.16
CA VAL A 270 -13.65 2.49 -13.57
C VAL A 270 -13.10 3.92 -13.38
N THR A 271 -12.14 4.12 -12.48
CA THR A 271 -11.65 5.45 -12.02
C THR A 271 -10.42 6.00 -12.75
N TRP A 272 -9.55 5.14 -13.30
CA TRP A 272 -8.43 5.55 -14.15
C TRP A 272 -8.89 5.65 -15.59
N SER A 273 -8.17 6.35 -16.48
CA SER A 273 -8.53 6.48 -17.90
C SER A 273 -8.33 5.17 -18.71
N GLY A 274 -8.51 4.01 -18.06
CA GLY A 274 -8.26 2.65 -18.54
C GLY A 274 -7.13 1.92 -17.79
N PRO A 275 -6.98 0.60 -17.99
CA PRO A 275 -5.96 -0.22 -17.33
C PRO A 275 -4.52 0.16 -17.70
N ALA A 276 -4.31 0.86 -18.82
CA ALA A 276 -3.01 1.32 -19.29
C ALA A 276 -2.70 2.80 -18.99
N ASP A 277 -3.49 3.47 -18.12
CA ASP A 277 -3.30 4.89 -17.81
C ASP A 277 -1.86 5.15 -17.31
N PRO A 278 -1.05 5.99 -18.00
CA PRO A 278 0.33 6.28 -17.61
C PRO A 278 0.44 7.09 -16.31
N THR A 279 -0.66 7.69 -15.85
CA THR A 279 -0.73 8.40 -14.57
C THR A 279 -0.81 7.45 -13.37
N ASN A 280 -1.22 6.20 -13.58
CA ASN A 280 -1.16 5.17 -12.55
C ASN A 280 0.31 4.73 -12.32
N PRO A 281 0.86 4.86 -11.11
CA PRO A 281 2.23 4.46 -10.80
C PRO A 281 2.55 2.99 -11.06
N LEU A 282 1.54 2.12 -11.01
CA LEU A 282 1.68 0.70 -11.36
C LEU A 282 2.03 0.48 -12.84
N ASN A 283 1.70 1.43 -13.73
CA ASN A 283 1.93 1.33 -15.17
C ASN A 283 3.25 2.00 -15.63
N TRP A 284 4.05 2.54 -14.70
CA TRP A 284 5.30 3.19 -15.06
C TRP A 284 6.32 2.22 -15.68
N PRO A 285 7.20 2.72 -16.57
CA PRO A 285 8.26 1.89 -17.13
C PRO A 285 9.22 1.41 -16.03
N GLN A 286 9.72 0.19 -16.17
CA GLN A 286 10.55 -0.49 -15.16
C GLN A 286 11.75 0.33 -14.70
N ARG A 287 12.40 1.07 -15.61
CA ARG A 287 13.52 1.98 -15.30
C ARG A 287 13.14 3.06 -14.27
N LYS A 288 11.92 3.60 -14.36
CA LYS A 288 11.42 4.64 -13.47
C LYS A 288 11.11 4.06 -12.09
N LYS A 289 10.52 2.86 -12.04
CA LYS A 289 10.26 2.15 -10.78
C LYS A 289 11.55 1.84 -10.03
N TRP A 290 12.58 1.35 -10.73
CA TRP A 290 13.90 1.09 -10.13
C TRP A 290 14.61 2.37 -9.68
N ALA A 291 14.56 3.44 -10.48
CA ALA A 291 15.16 4.72 -10.09
C ALA A 291 14.57 5.25 -8.78
N VAL A 292 13.23 5.22 -8.65
CA VAL A 292 12.55 5.61 -7.40
C VAL A 292 12.90 4.67 -6.25
N THR A 293 12.93 3.36 -6.50
CA THR A 293 13.30 2.35 -5.48
C THR A 293 14.69 2.65 -4.92
N ILE A 294 15.70 2.74 -5.79
CA ILE A 294 17.10 2.98 -5.38
C ILE A 294 17.24 4.33 -4.65
N LEU A 295 16.58 5.38 -5.15
CA LEU A 295 16.64 6.70 -4.55
C LEU A 295 16.16 6.69 -3.10
N VAL A 296 15.00 6.10 -2.83
CA VAL A 296 14.44 6.09 -1.48
C VAL A 296 15.26 5.18 -0.55
N SER A 297 15.80 4.07 -1.05
CA SER A 297 16.67 3.17 -0.28
C SER A 297 18.03 3.78 0.06
N LEU A 298 18.59 4.61 -0.83
CA LEU A 298 19.78 5.41 -0.52
C LEU A 298 19.50 6.42 0.60
N GLY A 299 18.29 6.99 0.64
CA GLY A 299 17.83 7.82 1.74
C GLY A 299 17.79 7.04 3.06
N GLY A 300 17.17 5.85 3.08
CA GLY A 300 17.15 4.99 4.26
C GLY A 300 18.56 4.56 4.74
N MET A 301 19.49 4.34 3.80
CA MET A 301 20.90 4.11 4.10
C MET A 301 21.59 5.33 4.69
N ALA A 302 21.35 6.54 4.18
CA ALA A 302 21.88 7.78 4.74
C ALA A 302 21.47 7.95 6.21
N THR A 303 20.18 7.74 6.49
CA THR A 303 19.61 7.79 7.84
C THR A 303 20.27 6.79 8.77
N MET A 304 20.39 5.54 8.34
CA MET A 304 21.00 4.48 9.14
C MET A 304 22.47 4.72 9.42
N THR A 305 23.21 5.16 8.42
CA THR A 305 24.60 5.57 8.56
C THR A 305 24.73 6.72 9.57
N SER A 306 23.86 7.73 9.51
CA SER A 306 23.88 8.88 10.43
C SER A 306 23.63 8.52 11.90
N SER A 307 22.91 7.43 12.16
CA SER A 307 22.65 6.98 13.53
C SER A 307 23.90 6.40 14.22
N THR A 308 24.83 5.83 13.44
CA THR A 308 25.96 5.04 13.93
C THR A 308 27.32 5.69 13.67
N MET A 309 27.43 6.56 12.67
CA MET A 309 28.70 7.13 12.20
C MET A 309 29.45 7.97 13.24
N ILE A 310 28.76 8.46 14.26
CA ILE A 310 29.35 9.23 15.37
C ILE A 310 30.05 8.34 16.42
N ALA A 311 29.78 7.02 16.45
CA ALA A 311 30.26 6.14 17.52
C ALA A 311 31.80 6.16 17.73
N PRO A 312 32.66 6.09 16.69
CA PRO A 312 34.11 6.20 16.87
C PRO A 312 34.59 7.62 17.24
N ALA A 313 33.74 8.64 17.04
CA ALA A 313 34.08 10.04 17.27
C ALA A 313 33.71 10.54 18.67
N LEU A 314 32.99 9.74 19.47
CA LEU A 314 32.46 10.16 20.78
C LEU A 314 33.54 10.71 21.71
N SER A 315 34.68 10.04 21.83
CA SER A 315 35.79 10.50 22.68
C SER A 315 36.41 11.82 22.21
N SER A 316 36.40 12.07 20.90
CA SER A 316 36.89 13.31 20.30
C SER A 316 35.89 14.46 20.49
N ILE A 317 34.59 14.18 20.39
CA ILE A 317 33.50 15.13 20.66
C ILE A 317 33.48 15.51 22.14
N SER A 318 33.60 14.54 23.03
CA SER A 318 33.68 14.73 24.49
C SER A 318 34.77 15.73 24.86
N ARG A 319 35.97 15.55 24.28
CA ARG A 319 37.13 16.42 24.50
C ARG A 319 36.95 17.83 23.95
N ASP A 320 36.42 17.96 22.73
CA ASP A 320 36.28 19.26 22.04
C ASP A 320 35.11 20.11 22.59
N LEU A 321 34.05 19.47 23.07
CA LEU A 321 32.89 20.15 23.66
C LEU A 321 32.96 20.23 25.19
N HIS A 322 34.02 19.70 25.82
CA HIS A 322 34.24 19.69 27.27
C HIS A 322 33.04 19.13 28.06
N THR A 323 32.58 17.93 27.70
CA THR A 323 31.40 17.32 28.30
C THR A 323 31.73 15.93 28.87
N ASP A 324 30.88 15.42 29.77
CA ASP A 324 31.03 14.09 30.35
C ASP A 324 30.60 12.98 29.37
N ASP A 325 30.96 11.74 29.67
CA ASP A 325 30.67 10.61 28.79
C ASP A 325 29.17 10.33 28.64
N ALA A 326 28.36 10.56 29.69
CA ALA A 326 26.91 10.35 29.60
C ALA A 326 26.26 11.39 28.68
N THR A 327 26.63 12.66 28.81
CA THR A 327 26.18 13.72 27.89
C THR A 327 26.71 13.51 26.47
N THR A 328 27.91 12.95 26.30
CA THR A 328 28.41 12.57 24.97
C THR A 328 27.58 11.45 24.35
N GLN A 329 27.25 10.39 25.11
CA GLN A 329 26.37 9.31 24.66
C GLN A 329 24.96 9.80 24.32
N LEU A 330 24.49 10.87 24.97
CA LEU A 330 23.23 11.53 24.63
C LEU A 330 23.24 12.06 23.20
N THR A 331 24.36 12.57 22.67
CA THR A 331 24.44 13.07 21.29
C THR A 331 24.27 11.98 20.22
N LEU A 332 24.66 10.74 20.53
CA LEU A 332 24.44 9.57 19.67
C LEU A 332 23.00 9.11 19.78
N SER A 333 22.55 8.86 21.01
CA SER A 333 21.30 8.17 21.31
C SER A 333 20.05 9.04 21.11
N ILE A 334 20.13 10.36 21.27
CA ILE A 334 18.98 11.26 21.07
C ILE A 334 18.50 11.29 19.61
N PHE A 335 19.39 10.98 18.66
CA PHE A 335 19.01 10.81 17.26
C PHE A 335 18.03 9.64 17.10
N VAL A 336 18.20 8.55 17.87
CA VAL A 336 17.32 7.39 17.87
C VAL A 336 16.00 7.68 18.57
N LEU A 337 16.01 8.51 19.63
CA LEU A 337 14.77 8.94 20.31
C LEU A 337 13.78 9.58 19.33
N SER A 338 14.30 10.37 18.39
CA SER A 338 13.47 10.99 17.35
C SER A 338 12.73 9.96 16.48
N TYR A 339 13.25 8.74 16.32
CA TYR A 339 12.60 7.65 15.59
C TYR A 339 11.43 7.03 16.36
N ALA A 340 11.35 7.24 17.67
CA ALA A 340 10.17 6.84 18.44
C ALA A 340 8.96 7.70 18.05
N PHE A 341 9.14 9.01 17.91
CA PHE A 341 8.05 9.97 17.66
C PHE A 341 7.83 10.30 16.19
N GLY A 342 8.90 10.36 15.40
CA GLY A 342 8.86 10.81 14.01
C GLY A 342 7.90 10.02 13.13
N PRO A 343 8.00 8.68 13.05
CA PRO A 343 7.10 7.87 12.25
C PRO A 343 5.62 7.98 12.65
N MET A 344 5.33 8.24 13.93
CA MET A 344 3.95 8.41 14.40
C MET A 344 3.27 9.61 13.73
N VAL A 345 4.03 10.66 13.42
CA VAL A 345 3.53 11.90 12.80
C VAL A 345 3.72 11.87 11.28
N LEU A 346 4.92 11.54 10.81
CA LEU A 346 5.30 11.65 9.40
C LEU A 346 4.61 10.60 8.52
N ALA A 347 4.33 9.39 9.04
CA ALA A 347 3.64 8.37 8.26
C ALA A 347 2.19 8.79 7.94
N PRO A 348 1.33 9.19 8.90
CA PRO A 348 0.00 9.74 8.60
C PRO A 348 0.04 11.00 7.73
N LEU A 349 1.00 11.90 7.95
CA LEU A 349 1.15 13.09 7.10
C LEU A 349 1.42 12.72 5.63
N SER A 350 2.23 11.70 5.39
CA SER A 350 2.49 11.21 4.02
C SER A 350 1.27 10.54 3.38
N GLU A 351 0.29 10.15 4.18
CA GLU A 351 -1.00 9.68 3.69
C GLU A 351 -1.91 10.85 3.30
N VAL A 352 -1.99 11.88 4.12
CA VAL A 352 -2.86 13.03 3.85
C VAL A 352 -2.30 13.92 2.73
N TYR A 353 -1.01 14.27 2.80
CA TYR A 353 -0.40 15.28 1.93
C TYR A 353 0.37 14.69 0.72
N GLY A 354 0.52 13.37 0.67
CA GLY A 354 1.28 12.64 -0.36
C GLY A 354 2.68 12.23 0.08
N ARG A 355 3.28 11.26 -0.62
CA ARG A 355 4.57 10.65 -0.25
C ARG A 355 5.75 11.55 -0.60
N LYS A 356 5.75 12.13 -1.82
CA LYS A 356 6.82 13.00 -2.31
C LYS A 356 7.08 14.22 -1.40
N PRO A 357 6.09 15.08 -1.10
CA PRO A 357 6.35 16.31 -0.36
C PRO A 357 6.82 16.03 1.07
N VAL A 358 6.23 15.04 1.74
CA VAL A 358 6.62 14.67 3.11
C VAL A 358 8.03 14.10 3.15
N TRP A 359 8.38 13.23 2.21
CA TRP A 359 9.75 12.72 2.09
C TRP A 359 10.76 13.86 1.88
N LEU A 360 10.54 14.73 0.90
CA LEU A 360 11.43 15.86 0.60
C LEU A 360 11.59 16.83 1.77
N LEU A 361 10.48 17.24 2.40
CA LEU A 361 10.53 18.15 3.55
C LEU A 361 11.31 17.54 4.72
N SER A 362 11.17 16.24 4.94
CA SER A 362 11.90 15.53 6.00
C SER A 362 13.40 15.42 5.69
N CYS A 363 13.77 15.18 4.43
CA CYS A 363 15.18 15.22 3.98
C CYS A 363 15.76 16.63 4.15
N CYS A 364 15.03 17.68 3.76
CA CYS A 364 15.46 19.06 3.95
C CYS A 364 15.67 19.39 5.44
N LEU A 365 14.79 18.91 6.32
CA LEU A 365 14.92 19.06 7.76
C LEU A 365 16.17 18.31 8.28
N TYR A 366 16.42 17.10 7.79
CA TYR A 366 17.63 16.33 8.08
C TYR A 366 18.89 17.12 7.69
N VAL A 367 19.02 17.52 6.41
CA VAL A 367 20.19 18.25 5.90
C VAL A 367 20.43 19.53 6.68
N LEU A 368 19.39 20.31 6.97
CA LEU A 368 19.51 21.55 7.72
C LEU A 368 20.12 21.31 9.11
N TRP A 369 19.50 20.46 9.91
CA TRP A 369 19.91 20.24 11.30
C TRP A 369 21.17 19.40 11.44
N ASN A 370 21.41 18.47 10.50
CA ASN A 370 22.64 17.71 10.44
C ASN A 370 23.82 18.64 10.11
N THR A 371 23.63 19.60 9.20
CA THR A 371 24.65 20.62 8.91
C THR A 371 24.94 21.52 10.11
N VAL A 372 23.90 21.89 10.87
CA VAL A 372 24.05 22.65 12.14
C VAL A 372 24.94 21.89 13.13
N CYS A 373 24.82 20.55 13.23
CA CYS A 373 25.68 19.74 14.09
C CYS A 373 27.17 19.90 13.73
N GLY A 374 27.51 19.98 12.44
CA GLY A 374 28.89 20.20 11.98
C GLY A 374 29.47 21.55 12.38
N PHE A 375 28.62 22.57 12.57
CA PHE A 375 29.04 23.90 13.06
C PHE A 375 28.89 24.08 14.57
N SER A 376 28.44 23.05 15.29
CA SER A 376 28.21 23.15 16.72
C SER A 376 29.52 23.38 17.50
N LYS A 377 29.44 24.29 18.46
CA LYS A 377 30.51 24.63 19.42
C LYS A 377 30.09 24.41 20.87
N ASN A 378 28.84 23.98 21.09
CA ASN A 378 28.31 23.69 22.40
C ASN A 378 27.44 22.42 22.35
N THR A 379 27.36 21.75 23.48
CA THR A 379 26.66 20.46 23.60
C THR A 379 25.15 20.60 23.38
N GLY A 380 24.53 21.72 23.79
CA GLY A 380 23.10 21.95 23.60
C GLY A 380 22.67 21.99 22.13
N VAL A 381 23.41 22.72 21.29
CA VAL A 381 23.18 22.80 19.83
C VAL A 381 23.44 21.45 19.18
N MET A 382 24.45 20.70 19.64
CA MET A 382 24.69 19.34 19.17
C MET A 382 23.48 18.44 19.47
N ILE A 383 23.01 18.42 20.72
CA ILE A 383 21.86 17.60 21.14
C ILE A 383 20.60 17.98 20.36
N ALA A 384 20.28 19.27 20.28
CA ALA A 384 19.10 19.76 19.54
C ALA A 384 19.20 19.42 18.04
N GLY A 385 20.35 19.68 17.43
CA GLY A 385 20.60 19.36 16.03
C GLY A 385 20.49 17.86 15.74
N ARG A 386 20.97 17.00 16.64
CA ARG A 386 20.83 15.54 16.53
C ARG A 386 19.36 15.11 16.65
N PHE A 387 18.60 15.68 17.58
CA PHE A 387 17.17 15.36 17.69
C PHE A 387 16.39 15.75 16.43
N PHE A 388 16.55 16.98 15.93
CA PHE A 388 15.80 17.44 14.76
C PHE A 388 16.28 16.82 13.45
N SER A 389 17.58 16.54 13.31
CA SER A 389 18.07 15.78 12.16
C SER A 389 17.51 14.36 12.18
N GLY A 390 17.50 13.69 13.34
CA GLY A 390 16.88 12.38 13.49
C GLY A 390 15.40 12.40 13.13
N LEU A 391 14.66 13.44 13.54
CA LEU A 391 13.24 13.59 13.20
C LEU A 391 13.04 13.66 11.67
N GLY A 392 13.88 14.41 10.96
CA GLY A 392 13.89 14.44 9.49
C GLY A 392 14.28 13.08 8.87
N GLY A 393 15.31 12.43 9.39
CA GLY A 393 15.75 11.11 8.92
C GLY A 393 14.72 10.01 9.16
N SER A 394 13.88 10.13 10.19
CA SER A 394 12.87 9.12 10.54
C SER A 394 11.84 8.85 9.43
N ALA A 395 11.63 9.79 8.52
CA ALA A 395 10.75 9.63 7.37
C ALA A 395 11.34 8.73 6.27
N GLN A 396 12.68 8.73 6.18
CA GLN A 396 13.45 7.90 5.25
C GLN A 396 13.74 6.53 5.84
N TYR A 397 13.70 6.40 7.17
CA TYR A 397 13.92 5.14 7.86
C TYR A 397 12.83 4.13 7.52
N ALA A 398 13.22 2.93 7.09
CA ALA A 398 12.35 1.79 6.84
C ALA A 398 13.01 0.51 7.38
N VAL A 399 12.63 0.06 8.58
CA VAL A 399 12.97 -1.32 9.01
C VAL A 399 11.85 -2.25 8.56
N GLY A 400 11.96 -2.73 7.32
CA GLY A 400 11.24 -3.92 6.88
C GLY A 400 11.92 -5.19 7.41
N SER A 401 11.15 -6.26 7.61
CA SER A 401 11.71 -7.60 7.78
C SER A 401 12.35 -8.06 6.47
N PHE A 402 13.62 -8.46 6.52
CA PHE A 402 14.36 -8.96 5.37
C PHE A 402 13.82 -10.35 4.98
N HIS A 403 13.07 -10.43 3.89
CA HIS A 403 12.73 -11.70 3.25
C HIS A 403 13.48 -11.76 1.92
N ALA A 404 14.76 -12.14 1.99
CA ALA A 404 15.50 -12.43 0.78
C ALA A 404 15.37 -13.91 0.45
N LYS A 405 14.69 -14.17 -0.67
CA LYS A 405 15.29 -15.10 -1.63
C LYS A 405 16.25 -14.33 -2.51
N TYR A 406 17.52 -14.57 -2.23
CA TYR A 406 18.69 -14.39 -3.09
C TYR A 406 18.97 -12.96 -3.59
N CYS A 407 19.95 -12.32 -2.93
CA CYS A 407 20.70 -11.19 -3.46
C CYS A 407 21.48 -11.62 -4.73
N PRO A 408 21.55 -10.82 -5.80
CA PRO A 408 22.05 -11.24 -7.13
C PRO A 408 23.55 -11.60 -7.21
N LEU A 409 24.31 -11.46 -6.11
CA LEU A 409 25.72 -11.85 -6.09
C LEU A 409 25.93 -13.37 -6.04
N PHE A 410 24.89 -14.17 -5.69
CA PHE A 410 24.94 -15.62 -5.77
C PHE A 410 23.64 -16.18 -6.40
N ARG A 411 23.81 -17.01 -7.43
CA ARG A 411 22.86 -17.44 -8.47
C ARG A 411 21.52 -18.08 -7.99
N LEU A 412 20.47 -17.79 -8.79
CA LEU A 412 19.28 -18.61 -9.16
C LEU A 412 18.02 -18.63 -8.26
N CYS A 413 16.96 -17.98 -8.79
CA CYS A 413 15.51 -18.19 -8.71
C CYS A 413 14.84 -18.93 -7.52
N SER A 414 13.90 -18.25 -6.85
CA SER A 414 12.42 -18.46 -6.95
C SER A 414 11.67 -17.96 -5.68
N VAL A 415 11.26 -16.69 -5.63
CA VAL A 415 10.54 -16.05 -4.49
C VAL A 415 9.10 -16.57 -4.38
N SER A 416 8.72 -17.13 -3.22
CA SER A 416 7.32 -17.35 -2.82
C SER A 416 6.96 -16.32 -1.75
N LEU A 417 5.82 -15.65 -1.93
CA LEU A 417 5.32 -14.54 -1.11
C LEU A 417 4.45 -15.05 0.05
N THR A 418 4.70 -14.57 1.27
CA THR A 418 3.63 -14.36 2.25
C THR A 418 3.45 -12.87 2.53
N ARG A 419 2.21 -12.50 2.81
CA ARG A 419 1.61 -11.17 2.70
C ARG A 419 1.95 -10.27 3.91
N SER A 420 3.15 -9.71 3.99
CA SER A 420 3.46 -8.68 4.99
C SER A 420 3.34 -7.27 4.39
N ASN A 421 2.33 -6.49 4.80
CA ASN A 421 2.20 -5.06 4.47
C ASN A 421 3.25 -4.26 5.26
N PRO A 422 4.22 -3.58 4.64
CA PRO A 422 5.29 -2.94 5.39
C PRO A 422 5.15 -1.42 5.44
N HIS A 423 5.39 -0.80 6.61
CA HIS A 423 5.05 0.61 6.87
C HIS A 423 6.21 1.44 7.41
N GLN A 424 6.92 2.13 6.51
CA GLN A 424 7.55 3.48 6.64
C GLN A 424 7.74 4.01 5.19
N ILE A 425 7.70 5.33 4.92
CA ILE A 425 7.42 5.96 3.58
C ILE A 425 8.00 5.21 2.36
N GLU A 426 9.23 4.69 2.45
CA GLU A 426 9.84 3.80 1.46
C GLU A 426 8.98 2.61 1.04
N LEU A 427 8.47 1.83 1.99
CA LEU A 427 7.73 0.60 1.73
C LEU A 427 6.33 0.85 1.11
N PRO A 428 5.54 1.85 1.57
CA PRO A 428 4.36 2.31 0.86
C PRO A 428 4.66 2.87 -0.54
N VAL A 429 5.75 3.62 -0.72
CA VAL A 429 6.17 4.09 -2.06
C VAL A 429 6.41 2.90 -2.99
N LEU A 430 7.05 1.83 -2.49
CA LEU A 430 7.25 0.61 -3.26
C LEU A 430 5.94 -0.16 -3.50
N ALA A 431 5.04 -0.20 -2.52
CA ALA A 431 3.72 -0.81 -2.68
C ALA A 431 2.86 -0.08 -3.72
N ASP A 432 3.01 1.24 -3.81
CA ASP A 432 2.29 2.10 -4.76
C ASP A 432 2.77 1.88 -6.22
N ILE A 433 4.05 1.59 -6.45
CA ILE A 433 4.64 1.49 -7.81
C ILE A 433 4.83 0.05 -8.31
N TRP A 434 4.99 -0.94 -7.41
CA TRP A 434 5.25 -2.32 -7.76
C TRP A 434 3.99 -3.20 -7.67
N PRO A 435 3.64 -3.97 -8.71
CA PRO A 435 2.55 -4.95 -8.64
C PRO A 435 2.90 -6.09 -7.70
N LYS A 436 1.87 -6.72 -7.07
CA LYS A 436 2.02 -7.73 -6.01
C LYS A 436 3.01 -8.85 -6.36
N THR A 437 3.01 -9.32 -7.60
CA THR A 437 3.90 -10.40 -8.10
C THR A 437 5.39 -10.02 -8.12
N GLN A 438 5.72 -8.73 -8.24
CA GLN A 438 7.10 -8.25 -8.35
C GLN A 438 7.62 -7.55 -7.07
N ARG A 439 6.75 -7.32 -6.08
CA ARG A 439 7.08 -6.61 -4.84
C ARG A 439 8.20 -7.28 -4.03
N GLY A 440 8.30 -8.61 -4.05
CA GLY A 440 9.33 -9.32 -3.28
C GLY A 440 10.75 -8.89 -3.66
N ARG A 441 11.03 -8.79 -4.97
CA ARG A 441 12.36 -8.40 -5.46
C ARG A 441 12.68 -6.94 -5.15
N SER A 442 11.71 -6.04 -5.30
CA SER A 442 11.93 -4.62 -5.02
C SER A 442 12.09 -4.35 -3.54
N PHE A 443 11.30 -5.00 -2.68
CA PHE A 443 11.42 -4.87 -1.22
C PHE A 443 12.75 -5.42 -0.70
N ALA A 444 13.24 -6.54 -1.26
CA ALA A 444 14.53 -7.11 -0.87
C ALA A 444 15.69 -6.15 -1.15
N ILE A 445 15.74 -5.55 -2.35
CA ILE A 445 16.77 -4.54 -2.68
C ILE A 445 16.60 -3.30 -1.82
N ALA A 446 15.35 -2.86 -1.63
CA ALA A 446 15.06 -1.65 -0.88
C ALA A 446 15.50 -1.75 0.59
N THR A 447 15.34 -2.92 1.19
CA THR A 447 15.76 -3.16 2.58
C THR A 447 17.27 -3.44 2.69
N PHE A 448 17.93 -3.87 1.61
CA PHE A 448 19.35 -4.23 1.64
C PHE A 448 20.28 -3.03 1.80
N LEU A 449 20.02 -1.94 1.07
CA LEU A 449 20.88 -0.74 1.14
C LEU A 449 20.90 -0.13 2.56
N PRO A 450 19.75 0.09 3.23
CA PRO A 450 19.73 0.56 4.61
C PRO A 450 20.50 -0.33 5.60
N LEU A 451 20.52 -1.65 5.37
CA LEU A 451 21.25 -2.61 6.22
C LEU A 451 22.77 -2.42 6.18
N LEU A 452 23.30 -1.82 5.10
CA LEU A 452 24.73 -1.47 5.02
C LEU A 452 25.08 -0.27 5.92
N GLY A 453 24.10 0.57 6.28
CA GLY A 453 24.32 1.80 7.04
C GLY A 453 25.02 1.60 8.40
N PRO A 454 24.58 0.67 9.26
CA PRO A 454 25.24 0.39 10.54
C PRO A 454 26.69 -0.08 10.42
N ALA A 455 27.08 -0.64 9.27
CA ALA A 455 28.44 -1.06 8.97
C ALA A 455 29.29 0.10 8.44
N LEU A 456 28.76 0.79 7.42
CA LEU A 456 29.45 1.88 6.74
C LEU A 456 29.64 3.09 7.65
N GLY A 457 28.69 3.35 8.56
CA GLY A 457 28.73 4.47 9.48
C GLY A 457 30.04 4.52 10.28
N PRO A 458 30.31 3.58 11.18
CA PRO A 458 31.52 3.61 12.01
C PRO A 458 32.83 3.59 11.19
N ILE A 459 32.86 2.91 10.04
CA ILE A 459 34.03 2.90 9.16
C ILE A 459 34.32 4.31 8.61
N LEU A 460 33.32 4.95 8.00
CA LEU A 460 33.44 6.31 7.46
C LEU A 460 33.67 7.33 8.58
N GLY A 461 32.99 7.16 9.72
CA GLY A 461 33.13 7.99 10.91
C GLY A 461 34.53 7.96 11.48
N GLY A 462 35.14 6.78 11.60
CA GLY A 462 36.53 6.61 12.05
C GLY A 462 37.54 7.28 11.09
N LEU A 463 37.36 7.10 9.78
CA LEU A 463 38.23 7.70 8.76
C LEU A 463 38.14 9.23 8.73
N LEU A 464 36.92 9.78 8.79
CA LEU A 464 36.69 11.23 8.82
C LEU A 464 37.22 11.86 10.11
N THR A 465 36.97 11.22 11.25
CA THR A 465 37.45 11.69 12.56
C THR A 465 38.97 11.71 12.63
N ALA A 466 39.63 10.69 12.08
CA ALA A 466 41.09 10.59 12.06
C ALA A 466 41.77 11.60 11.11
N SER A 467 41.04 12.29 10.24
CA SER A 467 41.59 13.14 9.17
C SER A 467 41.33 14.63 9.43
N PRO A 468 42.30 15.39 9.96
CA PRO A 468 42.14 16.84 10.18
C PRO A 468 41.83 17.63 8.90
N ARG A 469 42.38 17.19 7.76
CA ARG A 469 42.13 17.80 6.43
C ARG A 469 40.66 17.73 6.00
N LEU A 470 39.90 16.77 6.53
CA LEU A 470 38.49 16.57 6.23
C LEU A 470 37.56 17.17 7.30
N GLY A 471 38.10 17.99 8.21
CA GLY A 471 37.33 18.62 9.29
C GLY A 471 37.22 17.81 10.57
N GLY A 472 37.96 16.69 10.69
CA GLY A 472 37.89 15.80 11.85
C GLY A 472 36.48 15.27 12.08
N TRP A 473 36.04 15.21 13.34
CA TRP A 473 34.70 14.71 13.68
C TRP A 473 33.56 15.58 13.09
N ARG A 474 33.79 16.87 12.82
CA ARG A 474 32.78 17.74 12.18
C ARG A 474 32.51 17.34 10.73
N GLY A 475 33.52 16.78 10.06
CA GLY A 475 33.42 16.25 8.71
C GLY A 475 32.38 15.14 8.55
N ILE A 476 32.06 14.41 9.62
CA ILE A 476 30.97 13.41 9.66
C ILE A 476 29.65 14.04 9.21
N PHE A 477 29.32 15.18 9.80
CA PHE A 477 28.07 15.86 9.55
C PHE A 477 28.03 16.47 8.14
N TRP A 478 29.11 17.10 7.70
CA TRP A 478 29.18 17.69 6.37
C TRP A 478 29.09 16.64 5.26
N ALA A 479 29.78 15.50 5.41
CA ALA A 479 29.74 14.42 4.42
C ALA A 479 28.32 13.86 4.25
N LEU A 480 27.61 13.60 5.37
CA LEU A 480 26.23 13.12 5.33
C LEU A 480 25.26 14.16 4.78
N SER A 481 25.45 15.44 5.12
CA SER A 481 24.62 16.53 4.58
C SER A 481 24.80 16.69 3.07
N ILE A 482 26.04 16.58 2.56
CA ILE A 482 26.31 16.63 1.12
C ILE A 482 25.65 15.44 0.43
N PHE A 483 25.80 14.23 0.97
CA PHE A 483 25.16 13.05 0.40
C PHE A 483 23.64 13.21 0.32
N ASP A 484 22.98 13.59 1.41
CA ASP A 484 21.52 13.72 1.40
C ASP A 484 21.04 14.93 0.58
N ALA A 485 21.81 16.03 0.52
CA ALA A 485 21.53 17.14 -0.40
C ALA A 485 21.59 16.70 -1.87
N THR A 486 22.51 15.81 -2.25
CA THR A 486 22.53 15.23 -3.61
C THR A 486 21.34 14.30 -3.86
N LEU A 487 20.86 13.57 -2.84
CA LEU A 487 19.62 12.79 -2.93
C LEU A 487 18.41 13.69 -3.11
N ILE A 488 18.32 14.82 -2.40
CA ILE A 488 17.25 15.81 -2.60
C ILE A 488 17.30 16.40 -4.00
N ALA A 489 18.49 16.82 -4.46
CA ALA A 489 18.68 17.42 -5.78
C ALA A 489 18.27 16.45 -6.91
N THR A 490 18.53 15.15 -6.75
CA THR A 490 18.09 14.11 -7.69
C THR A 490 16.61 13.76 -7.53
N ALA A 491 16.08 13.76 -6.31
CA ALA A 491 14.67 13.47 -6.03
C ALA A 491 13.72 14.52 -6.58
N LEU A 492 14.08 15.81 -6.56
CA LEU A 492 13.22 16.90 -7.04
C LEU A 492 12.67 16.66 -8.46
N PRO A 493 13.50 16.38 -9.48
CA PRO A 493 13.03 16.06 -10.83
C PRO A 493 12.58 14.59 -11.00
N PHE A 494 13.23 13.61 -10.37
CA PHE A 494 13.04 12.19 -10.71
C PHE A 494 12.07 11.43 -9.80
N PHE A 495 11.73 11.95 -8.62
CA PHE A 495 10.76 11.32 -7.72
C PHE A 495 9.37 11.95 -7.93
N PRO A 496 8.48 11.34 -8.72
CA PRO A 496 7.08 11.78 -8.82
C PRO A 496 6.28 11.38 -7.58
N GLU A 497 5.10 11.97 -7.43
CA GLU A 497 4.12 11.46 -6.47
C GLU A 497 3.73 10.02 -6.80
N THR A 498 3.67 9.15 -5.79
CA THR A 498 3.30 7.73 -5.95
C THR A 498 1.93 7.41 -5.37
N ARG A 499 1.40 8.22 -4.44
CA ARG A 499 0.10 7.94 -3.83
C ARG A 499 -1.03 8.18 -4.84
N ALA A 500 -1.73 7.11 -5.19
CA ALA A 500 -2.91 7.13 -6.08
C ALA A 500 -3.93 8.22 -5.70
N GLY A 501 -4.37 8.26 -4.43
CA GLY A 501 -5.35 9.24 -3.95
C GLY A 501 -4.89 10.70 -4.15
N THR A 502 -3.61 11.01 -3.88
CA THR A 502 -3.07 12.37 -4.07
C THR A 502 -2.92 12.74 -5.55
N ILE A 503 -2.55 11.78 -6.40
CA ILE A 503 -2.47 11.98 -7.86
C ILE A 503 -3.86 12.31 -8.40
N LEU A 504 -4.86 11.51 -8.03
CA LEU A 504 -6.26 11.70 -8.42
C LEU A 504 -6.81 13.02 -7.87
N ALA A 505 -6.52 13.38 -6.62
CA ALA A 505 -6.96 14.66 -6.04
C ALA A 505 -6.37 15.87 -6.78
N ARG A 506 -5.09 15.81 -7.18
CA ARG A 506 -4.47 16.85 -8.02
C ARG A 506 -5.07 16.90 -9.43
N LYS A 507 -5.39 15.74 -10.01
CA LYS A 507 -6.05 15.63 -11.33
C LYS A 507 -7.46 16.25 -11.25
N ALA A 508 -8.26 15.86 -10.27
CA ALA A 508 -9.58 16.43 -9.99
C ALA A 508 -9.51 17.96 -9.79
N LYS A 509 -8.58 18.46 -8.96
CA LYS A 509 -8.37 19.92 -8.78
C LYS A 509 -7.98 20.66 -10.05
N ARG A 510 -7.19 20.04 -10.95
CA ARG A 510 -6.84 20.64 -12.25
C ARG A 510 -8.06 20.68 -13.17
N LEU A 511 -8.84 19.60 -13.19
CA LEU A 511 -10.06 19.50 -13.97
C LEU A 511 -11.15 20.46 -13.44
N ARG A 512 -11.21 20.71 -12.12
CA ARG A 512 -12.07 21.74 -11.48
C ARG A 512 -11.93 23.14 -12.06
N ARG A 513 -10.74 23.50 -12.54
CA ARG A 513 -10.50 24.83 -13.15
C ARG A 513 -11.32 25.04 -14.43
N HIS A 514 -11.64 23.95 -15.13
CA HIS A 514 -12.43 23.99 -16.36
C HIS A 514 -13.86 23.50 -16.12
N ASN A 515 -14.05 22.64 -15.12
CA ASN A 515 -15.36 22.11 -14.79
C ASN A 515 -15.47 21.82 -13.28
N PRO A 516 -16.23 22.60 -12.50
CA PRO A 516 -16.18 22.60 -11.03
C PRO A 516 -16.63 21.30 -10.35
N GLU A 517 -17.10 20.31 -11.10
CA GLU A 517 -17.87 19.17 -10.57
C GLU A 517 -17.07 17.86 -10.46
N TYR A 518 -15.75 17.91 -10.62
CA TYR A 518 -14.87 16.76 -10.44
C TYR A 518 -14.47 16.60 -8.98
N TYR A 519 -14.77 15.45 -8.36
CA TYR A 519 -14.41 15.13 -6.98
C TYR A 519 -13.71 13.76 -6.86
N THR A 520 -12.94 13.57 -5.79
CA THR A 520 -12.30 12.28 -5.48
C THR A 520 -13.00 11.54 -4.34
N GLU A 521 -12.84 10.21 -4.26
CA GLU A 521 -13.36 9.36 -3.16
C GLU A 521 -13.10 9.97 -1.79
N ASP A 522 -11.84 10.36 -1.56
CA ASP A 522 -11.39 10.90 -0.28
C ASP A 522 -12.09 12.21 0.08
N GLU A 523 -12.56 12.99 -0.90
CA GLU A 523 -13.27 14.26 -0.70
C GLU A 523 -14.80 14.08 -0.59
N ILE A 524 -15.35 13.01 -1.16
CA ILE A 524 -16.79 12.69 -1.11
C ILE A 524 -17.12 11.89 0.16
N ASN A 525 -16.25 10.95 0.55
CA ASN A 525 -16.48 10.02 1.67
C ASN A 525 -15.96 10.54 3.02
N ASN A 526 -15.05 11.52 3.04
CA ASN A 526 -14.56 12.10 4.30
C ASN A 526 -15.13 13.52 4.55
N ASP A 527 -16.24 13.59 5.29
CA ASP A 527 -16.60 14.78 6.09
C ASP A 527 -15.63 15.00 7.29
N ILE A 528 -14.63 14.14 7.40
CA ILE A 528 -13.67 14.09 8.50
C ILE A 528 -12.54 15.06 8.18
N SER A 529 -12.40 16.10 9.00
CA SER A 529 -11.30 17.05 8.86
C SER A 529 -9.93 16.34 8.83
N PRO A 530 -8.95 16.81 8.02
CA PRO A 530 -7.60 16.25 8.00
C PRO A 530 -6.97 16.16 9.41
N ALA A 531 -7.35 17.08 10.30
CA ALA A 531 -6.96 17.09 11.70
C ALA A 531 -7.50 15.89 12.49
N ARG A 532 -8.75 15.45 12.22
CA ARG A 532 -9.35 14.28 12.88
C ARG A 532 -8.82 12.97 12.30
N ILE A 533 -8.52 12.89 11.00
CA ILE A 533 -7.80 11.74 10.41
C ILE A 533 -6.42 11.61 11.05
N LEU A 534 -5.67 12.72 11.11
CA LEU A 534 -4.35 12.75 11.74
C LEU A 534 -4.43 12.36 13.23
N GLY A 535 -5.40 12.89 13.97
CA GLY A 535 -5.61 12.55 15.38
C GLY A 535 -5.94 11.07 15.61
N THR A 536 -6.79 10.49 14.76
CA THR A 536 -7.16 9.07 14.87
C THR A 536 -5.97 8.16 14.53
N SER A 537 -5.18 8.53 13.52
CA SER A 537 -3.97 7.81 13.13
C SER A 537 -2.84 7.91 14.17
N LEU A 538 -2.76 9.03 14.90
CA LEU A 538 -1.79 9.22 16.00
C LEU A 538 -2.15 8.43 17.26
N LEU A 539 -3.44 8.30 17.58
CA LEU A 539 -3.89 7.60 18.79
C LEU A 539 -3.90 6.07 18.64
N ARG A 540 -4.06 5.54 17.42
CA ARG A 540 -4.18 4.10 17.16
C ARG A 540 -2.94 3.28 17.59
N PRO A 541 -1.68 3.66 17.28
CA PRO A 541 -0.50 2.95 17.77
C PRO A 541 -0.43 2.88 19.29
N CYS A 542 -0.75 3.98 19.99
CA CYS A 542 -0.78 4.04 21.45
C CYS A 542 -1.87 3.12 22.02
N LYS A 543 -3.07 3.14 21.41
CA LYS A 543 -4.17 2.27 21.83
C LYS A 543 -3.77 0.80 21.70
N LEU A 544 -3.29 0.39 20.53
CA LEU A 544 -2.86 -0.99 20.29
C LEU A 544 -1.75 -1.41 21.26
N LEU A 545 -0.74 -0.58 21.48
CA LEU A 545 0.35 -0.91 22.42
C LEU A 545 -0.16 -1.09 23.86
N LEU A 546 -1.16 -0.30 24.29
CA LEU A 546 -1.69 -0.36 25.66
C LEU A 546 -2.75 -1.46 25.86
N THR A 547 -3.48 -1.84 24.81
CA THR A 547 -4.58 -2.82 24.93
C THR A 547 -4.19 -4.23 24.54
N GLU A 548 -3.21 -4.40 23.64
CA GLU A 548 -2.90 -5.68 23.01
C GLU A 548 -1.74 -6.43 23.67
N PRO A 549 -1.96 -7.55 24.38
CA PRO A 549 -0.89 -8.27 25.09
C PRO A 549 0.15 -8.88 24.14
N VAL A 550 -0.27 -9.34 22.95
CA VAL A 550 0.65 -9.89 21.93
C VAL A 550 1.62 -8.82 21.47
N LEU A 551 1.12 -7.60 21.21
CA LEU A 551 1.94 -6.48 20.80
C LEU A 551 2.89 -6.02 21.91
N GLN A 552 2.44 -6.02 23.17
CA GLN A 552 3.28 -5.69 24.33
C GLN A 552 4.47 -6.66 24.47
N LEU A 553 4.22 -7.96 24.37
CA LEU A 553 5.28 -8.98 24.44
C LEU A 553 6.26 -8.84 23.26
N ALA A 554 5.75 -8.63 22.05
CA ALA A 554 6.58 -8.40 20.88
C ALA A 554 7.41 -7.11 21.01
N ALA A 555 6.81 -6.02 21.49
CA ALA A 555 7.48 -4.75 21.71
C ALA A 555 8.57 -4.86 22.79
N LEU A 556 8.31 -5.57 23.90
CA LEU A 556 9.30 -5.84 24.94
C LEU A 556 10.53 -6.57 24.39
N TYR A 557 10.32 -7.62 23.60
CA TYR A 557 11.39 -8.37 22.95
C TYR A 557 12.21 -7.51 21.98
N LEU A 558 11.52 -6.77 21.10
CA LEU A 558 12.17 -5.88 20.13
C LEU A 558 12.94 -4.77 20.84
N ALA A 559 12.40 -4.23 21.94
CA ALA A 559 13.01 -3.17 22.70
C ALA A 559 14.26 -3.61 23.44
N TYR A 560 14.22 -4.76 24.10
CA TYR A 560 15.39 -5.31 24.76
C TYR A 560 16.54 -5.51 23.75
N ASN A 561 16.27 -6.18 22.63
CA ASN A 561 17.30 -6.48 21.62
C ASN A 561 17.92 -5.20 21.04
N TYR A 562 17.09 -4.21 20.71
CA TYR A 562 17.60 -2.98 20.12
C TYR A 562 18.35 -2.11 21.14
N GLY A 563 17.94 -2.10 22.40
CA GLY A 563 18.69 -1.45 23.47
C GLY A 563 20.10 -2.04 23.64
N VAL A 564 20.20 -3.38 23.72
CA VAL A 564 21.50 -4.07 23.83
C VAL A 564 22.36 -3.85 22.59
N LEU A 565 21.77 -3.88 21.38
CA LEU A 565 22.47 -3.55 20.15
C LEU A 565 23.13 -2.16 20.24
N TYR A 566 22.42 -1.16 20.76
CA TYR A 566 22.94 0.20 20.87
C TYR A 566 23.99 0.37 21.97
N ILE A 567 23.92 -0.39 23.07
CA ILE A 567 25.04 -0.46 24.05
C ILE A 567 26.30 -0.93 23.35
N VAL A 568 26.22 -2.11 22.70
CA VAL A 568 27.37 -2.68 22.01
C VAL A 568 27.86 -1.71 20.93
N HIS A 569 26.93 -1.13 20.16
CA HIS A 569 27.27 -0.18 19.11
C HIS A 569 27.98 1.07 19.63
N SER A 570 27.64 1.59 20.81
CA SER A 570 28.27 2.81 21.32
C SER A 570 29.59 2.55 22.05
N THR A 571 29.79 1.35 22.62
CA THR A 571 31.00 1.03 23.40
C THR A 571 32.08 0.30 22.62
N PHE A 572 31.75 -0.31 21.48
CA PHE A 572 32.67 -1.18 20.75
C PHE A 572 33.91 -0.45 20.22
N ALA A 573 33.76 0.75 19.65
CA ALA A 573 34.91 1.56 19.24
C ALA A 573 35.80 1.94 20.44
N ASN A 574 35.16 2.28 21.57
CA ASN A 574 35.88 2.68 22.78
C ASN A 574 36.72 1.52 23.34
N LEU A 575 36.23 0.29 23.28
CA LEU A 575 36.98 -0.91 23.66
C LEU A 575 38.28 -1.02 22.83
N SER A 576 38.20 -0.93 21.50
CA SER A 576 39.38 -1.00 20.63
C SER A 576 40.39 0.12 20.91
N ILE A 577 39.91 1.34 21.18
CA ILE A 577 40.77 2.50 21.47
C ILE A 577 41.44 2.38 22.84
N THR A 578 40.68 2.03 23.88
CA THR A 578 41.15 2.08 25.28
C THR A 578 41.78 0.78 25.76
N HIS A 579 41.17 -0.38 25.46
CA HIS A 579 41.67 -1.69 25.91
C HIS A 579 42.74 -2.28 24.98
N TYR A 580 42.67 -2.01 23.68
CA TYR A 580 43.62 -2.52 22.68
C TYR A 580 44.59 -1.47 22.13
N SER A 581 44.48 -0.21 22.59
CA SER A 581 45.35 0.91 22.20
C SER A 581 45.44 1.14 20.69
N GLN A 582 44.34 0.87 19.96
CA GLN A 582 44.29 1.03 18.52
C GLN A 582 43.90 2.45 18.10
N SER A 583 44.21 2.80 16.85
CA SER A 583 43.84 4.09 16.28
C SER A 583 42.33 4.22 16.07
N ILE A 584 41.81 5.45 16.01
CA ILE A 584 40.38 5.74 15.77
C ILE A 584 39.91 5.14 14.44
N SER A 585 40.72 5.25 13.37
CA SER A 585 40.39 4.68 12.06
C SER A 585 40.35 3.16 12.09
N THR A 586 41.29 2.51 12.79
CA THR A 586 41.28 1.06 13.01
C THR A 586 40.06 0.64 13.80
N SER A 587 39.68 1.38 14.86
CA SER A 587 38.51 1.06 15.69
C SER A 587 37.20 1.00 14.89
N GLY A 588 37.05 1.87 13.88
CA GLY A 588 35.89 1.86 12.99
C GLY A 588 35.80 0.60 12.11
N LEU A 589 36.93 -0.03 11.77
CA LEU A 589 36.97 -1.25 10.95
C LEU A 589 36.41 -2.48 11.68
N HIS A 590 36.48 -2.53 13.00
CA HIS A 590 35.94 -3.65 13.78
C HIS A 590 34.43 -3.84 13.57
N TYR A 591 33.69 -2.79 13.21
CA TYR A 591 32.25 -2.88 12.90
C TYR A 591 31.95 -3.70 11.63
N ILE A 592 32.95 -4.07 10.84
CA ILE A 592 32.81 -5.09 9.79
C ILE A 592 32.32 -6.41 10.40
N ALA A 593 32.76 -6.79 11.62
CA ALA A 593 32.30 -7.99 12.29
C ALA A 593 30.78 -7.95 12.57
N MET A 594 30.29 -6.82 13.10
CA MET A 594 28.86 -6.55 13.29
C MET A 594 28.09 -6.63 11.95
N ALA A 595 28.66 -6.06 10.88
CA ALA A 595 28.08 -6.08 9.53
C ALA A 595 27.92 -7.50 8.99
N VAL A 596 28.97 -8.30 9.08
CA VAL A 596 28.99 -9.71 8.66
C VAL A 596 27.93 -10.48 9.43
N GLY A 597 27.86 -10.31 10.75
CA GLY A 597 26.85 -10.94 11.59
C GLY A 597 25.42 -10.55 11.19
N CYS A 598 25.16 -9.25 10.97
CA CYS A 598 23.86 -8.76 10.52
C CYS A 598 23.46 -9.31 9.14
N LEU A 599 24.41 -9.37 8.20
CA LEU A 599 24.17 -9.91 6.85
C LEU A 599 23.86 -11.40 6.90
N VAL A 600 24.67 -12.19 7.62
CA VAL A 600 24.44 -13.64 7.79
C VAL A 600 23.09 -13.88 8.46
N GLY A 601 22.80 -13.17 9.56
CA GLY A 601 21.52 -13.27 10.25
C GLY A 601 20.33 -12.93 9.35
N ALA A 602 20.44 -11.89 8.51
CA ALA A 602 19.40 -11.51 7.58
C ALA A 602 19.17 -12.55 6.47
N GLN A 603 20.24 -13.14 5.92
CA GLN A 603 20.12 -14.17 4.89
C GLN A 603 19.55 -15.47 5.47
N VAL A 604 20.10 -15.93 6.60
CA VAL A 604 19.64 -17.17 7.26
C VAL A 604 18.22 -17.00 7.77
N GLY A 605 17.87 -15.84 8.34
CA GLY A 605 16.53 -15.52 8.80
C GLY A 605 15.51 -15.55 7.67
N GLY A 606 15.81 -14.88 6.55
CA GLY A 606 14.98 -14.94 5.34
C GLY A 606 14.75 -16.37 4.86
N TYR A 607 15.81 -17.17 4.74
CA TYR A 607 15.73 -18.57 4.34
C TYR A 607 14.85 -19.42 5.28
N LEU A 608 15.04 -19.27 6.59
CA LEU A 608 14.26 -20.01 7.59
C LEU A 608 12.79 -19.59 7.60
N MET A 609 12.50 -18.29 7.45
CA MET A 609 11.13 -17.78 7.37
C MET A 609 10.38 -18.30 6.14
N ASP A 610 11.07 -18.50 5.01
CA ASP A 610 10.49 -19.10 3.81
C ASP A 610 10.24 -20.61 3.96
N ARG A 611 11.12 -21.30 4.68
CA ARG A 611 10.99 -22.74 4.94
C ARG A 611 9.85 -23.06 5.91
N TYR A 612 9.57 -22.16 6.85
CA TYR A 612 8.52 -22.30 7.85
C TYR A 612 7.47 -21.18 7.73
N PRO A 613 6.64 -21.19 6.66
CA PRO A 613 5.71 -20.09 6.37
C PRO A 613 4.56 -19.99 7.39
N GLU A 614 4.18 -21.10 8.01
CA GLU A 614 3.03 -21.18 8.93
C GLU A 614 3.36 -20.77 10.37
N SER A 615 4.65 -20.74 10.76
CA SER A 615 5.05 -20.38 12.12
C SER A 615 6.39 -19.63 12.15
N ARG A 616 6.35 -18.36 12.59
CA ARG A 616 7.54 -17.48 12.68
C ARG A 616 8.41 -17.76 13.91
N ILE A 617 7.83 -18.37 14.94
CA ILE A 617 8.48 -18.52 16.25
C ILE A 617 9.66 -19.51 16.24
N PRO A 618 9.60 -20.67 15.57
CA PRO A 618 10.75 -21.59 15.47
C PRO A 618 12.01 -20.94 14.89
N VAL A 619 11.85 -19.95 14.01
CA VAL A 619 12.96 -19.19 13.41
C VAL A 619 13.70 -18.32 14.44
N MET A 620 13.05 -18.03 15.58
CA MET A 620 13.66 -17.28 16.68
C MET A 620 14.61 -18.14 17.55
N ILE A 621 14.48 -19.46 17.53
CA ILE A 621 15.24 -20.37 18.40
C ILE A 621 16.75 -20.25 18.17
N PRO A 622 17.28 -20.29 16.93
CA PRO A 622 18.71 -20.05 16.70
C PRO A 622 19.15 -18.68 17.21
N GLY A 623 18.34 -17.64 17.02
CA GLY A 623 18.62 -16.30 17.53
C GLY A 623 18.71 -16.25 19.05
N ALA A 624 17.85 -16.99 19.74
CA ALA A 624 17.82 -17.06 21.20
C ALA A 624 19.06 -17.74 21.81
N VAL A 625 19.77 -18.58 21.04
CA VAL A 625 21.03 -19.21 21.47
C VAL A 625 22.23 -18.36 21.07
N LEU A 626 22.26 -17.87 19.84
CA LEU A 626 23.39 -17.13 19.29
C LEU A 626 23.60 -15.79 20.00
N LEU A 627 22.52 -15.07 20.34
CA LEU A 627 22.63 -13.75 20.99
C LEU A 627 23.39 -13.81 22.33
N PRO A 628 22.96 -14.60 23.34
CA PRO A 628 23.68 -14.67 24.61
C PRO A 628 25.07 -15.31 24.44
N ALA A 629 25.23 -16.31 23.57
CA ALA A 629 26.54 -16.92 23.30
C ALA A 629 27.55 -15.89 22.75
N GLY A 630 27.12 -15.03 21.83
CA GLY A 630 27.94 -13.93 21.30
C GLY A 630 28.29 -12.90 22.36
N LEU A 631 27.34 -12.52 23.23
CA LEU A 631 27.61 -11.60 24.35
C LEU A 631 28.59 -12.17 25.37
N PHE A 632 28.46 -13.45 25.76
CA PHE A 632 29.41 -14.08 26.66
C PHE A 632 30.81 -14.17 26.04
N LEU A 633 30.89 -14.54 24.76
CA LEU A 633 32.17 -14.59 24.05
C LEU A 633 32.81 -13.21 23.99
N TYR A 634 32.06 -12.18 23.56
CA TYR A 634 32.54 -10.80 23.50
C TYR A 634 33.01 -10.29 24.87
N GLY A 635 32.18 -10.46 25.90
CA GLY A 635 32.42 -9.96 27.25
C GLY A 635 33.70 -10.45 27.90
N TRP A 636 33.82 -11.76 28.03
CA TRP A 636 34.95 -12.37 28.73
C TRP A 636 36.25 -12.28 27.92
N THR A 637 36.16 -12.33 26.60
CA THR A 637 37.37 -12.16 25.77
C THR A 637 37.88 -10.71 25.79
N ALA A 638 36.98 -9.72 25.87
CA ALA A 638 37.34 -8.32 26.08
C ALA A 638 37.94 -8.08 27.49
N GLU A 639 37.37 -8.70 28.53
CA GLU A 639 37.87 -8.61 29.91
C GLU A 639 39.31 -9.15 30.03
N TYR A 640 39.55 -10.34 29.49
CA TYR A 640 40.88 -10.99 29.53
C TYR A 640 41.86 -10.46 28.47
N ARG A 641 41.48 -9.41 27.71
CA ARG A 641 42.29 -8.83 26.62
C ARG A 641 42.81 -9.88 25.63
N VAL A 642 41.97 -10.86 25.30
CA VAL A 642 42.27 -11.85 24.26
C VAL A 642 42.46 -11.13 22.92
N PHE A 643 43.22 -11.71 22.00
CA PHE A 643 43.43 -11.16 20.67
C PHE A 643 42.12 -10.66 20.03
N TRP A 644 42.12 -9.42 19.54
CA TRP A 644 40.94 -8.62 19.17
C TRP A 644 39.97 -9.31 18.18
N VAL A 645 40.44 -10.27 17.38
CA VAL A 645 39.59 -11.07 16.48
C VAL A 645 38.55 -11.89 17.25
N VAL A 646 38.85 -12.34 18.47
CA VAL A 646 37.95 -13.18 19.25
C VAL A 646 36.74 -12.37 19.80
N PRO A 647 36.92 -11.19 20.40
CA PRO A 647 35.80 -10.28 20.68
C PRO A 647 34.98 -9.94 19.44
N ASP A 648 35.62 -9.67 18.30
CA ASP A 648 34.95 -9.38 17.02
C ASP A 648 34.06 -10.56 16.57
N LEU A 649 34.55 -11.80 16.69
CA LEU A 649 33.77 -12.99 16.41
C LEU A 649 32.54 -13.09 17.34
N GLY A 650 32.71 -12.75 18.63
CA GLY A 650 31.61 -12.64 19.58
C GLY A 650 30.54 -11.65 19.13
N ILE A 651 30.97 -10.46 18.67
CA ILE A 651 30.07 -9.46 18.09
C ILE A 651 29.35 -9.98 16.85
N ALA A 652 30.05 -10.62 15.90
CA ALA A 652 29.42 -11.17 14.71
C ALA A 652 28.33 -12.22 15.04
N ILE A 653 28.60 -13.11 16.01
CA ILE A 653 27.63 -14.11 16.48
C ILE A 653 26.42 -13.42 17.14
N PHE A 654 26.67 -12.44 18.00
CA PHE A 654 25.65 -11.64 18.66
C PHE A 654 24.74 -10.92 17.66
N SER A 655 25.31 -10.23 16.67
CA SER A 655 24.56 -9.50 15.63
C SER A 655 23.71 -10.43 14.79
N CYS A 656 24.23 -11.62 14.45
CA CYS A 656 23.47 -12.67 13.76
C CYS A 656 22.24 -13.08 14.59
N GLY A 657 22.43 -13.35 15.89
CA GLY A 657 21.35 -13.72 16.79
C GLY A 657 20.28 -12.64 16.94
N ILE A 658 20.69 -11.37 17.10
CA ILE A 658 19.77 -10.22 17.15
C ILE A 658 18.95 -10.11 15.87
N ILE A 659 19.57 -10.20 14.70
CA ILE A 659 18.86 -10.01 13.44
C ILE A 659 17.84 -11.13 13.21
N LEU A 660 18.22 -12.39 13.46
CA LEU A 660 17.30 -13.54 13.36
C LEU A 660 16.06 -13.34 14.24
N GLY A 661 16.28 -12.94 15.50
CA GLY A 661 15.22 -12.73 16.46
C GLY A 661 14.31 -11.54 16.10
N THR A 662 14.91 -10.39 15.79
CA THR A 662 14.17 -9.14 15.53
C THR A 662 13.39 -9.19 14.22
N GLN A 663 13.94 -9.76 13.14
CA GLN A 663 13.23 -9.90 11.87
C GLN A 663 12.01 -10.80 11.99
N SER A 664 12.16 -11.94 12.69
CA SER A 664 11.08 -12.91 12.90
C SER A 664 9.96 -12.34 13.77
N MET A 665 10.32 -11.62 14.85
CA MET A 665 9.33 -10.95 15.70
C MET A 665 8.59 -9.84 14.95
N GLN A 666 9.31 -9.04 14.15
CA GLN A 666 8.70 -8.00 13.34
C GLN A 666 7.75 -8.59 12.29
N ALA A 667 8.10 -9.73 11.68
CA ALA A 667 7.21 -10.46 10.76
C ALA A 667 5.95 -10.96 11.47
N LEU A 668 6.09 -11.51 12.68
CA LEU A 668 4.96 -11.94 13.50
C LEU A 668 3.98 -10.80 13.81
N VAL A 669 4.48 -9.61 14.17
CA VAL A 669 3.63 -8.43 14.40
C VAL A 669 2.84 -8.04 13.15
N MET A 670 3.46 -8.13 11.97
CA MET A 670 2.78 -7.83 10.70
C MET A 670 1.70 -8.86 10.38
N ASP A 671 2.00 -10.14 10.59
CA ASP A 671 1.06 -11.24 10.32
C ASP A 671 -0.11 -11.26 11.34
N ALA A 672 0.12 -10.79 12.57
CA ALA A 672 -0.90 -10.75 13.63
C ALA A 672 -1.93 -9.62 13.45
N TYR A 673 -1.58 -8.51 12.79
CA TYR A 673 -2.44 -7.32 12.67
C TYR A 673 -2.66 -6.88 11.20
N PRO A 674 -3.18 -7.73 10.30
CA PRO A 674 -3.20 -7.48 8.85
C PRO A 674 -3.96 -6.22 8.43
N GLU A 675 -4.98 -5.81 9.20
CA GLU A 675 -5.78 -4.59 8.94
C GLU A 675 -5.14 -3.31 9.48
N HIS A 676 -4.24 -3.44 10.46
CA HIS A 676 -3.65 -2.32 11.21
C HIS A 676 -2.13 -2.41 11.29
N VAL A 677 -1.48 -3.02 10.29
CA VAL A 677 -0.03 -3.31 10.32
C VAL A 677 0.81 -2.05 10.55
N ALA A 678 0.38 -0.90 10.00
CA ALA A 678 1.05 0.38 10.18
C ALA A 678 1.13 0.81 11.63
N SER A 679 -0.02 0.76 12.30
CA SER A 679 -0.15 1.20 13.68
C SER A 679 0.45 0.19 14.65
N ALA A 680 0.31 -1.11 14.38
CA ALA A 680 0.95 -2.16 15.17
C ALA A 680 2.49 -2.07 15.08
N THR A 681 3.03 -1.88 13.87
CA THR A 681 4.48 -1.70 13.67
C THR A 681 5.00 -0.42 14.33
N ALA A 682 4.30 0.71 14.19
CA ALA A 682 4.66 1.93 14.88
C ALA A 682 4.61 1.77 16.41
N GLY A 683 3.58 1.09 16.92
CA GLY A 683 3.42 0.77 18.33
C GLY A 683 4.56 -0.09 18.88
N SER A 684 4.96 -1.14 18.16
CA SER A 684 6.08 -2.00 18.57
C SER A 684 7.46 -1.33 18.43
N GLN A 685 7.61 -0.40 17.48
CA GLN A 685 8.85 0.36 17.29
C GLN A 685 9.06 1.45 18.34
N PHE A 686 7.99 1.99 18.94
CA PHE A 686 8.11 3.07 19.92
C PHE A 686 8.95 2.66 21.15
N PRO A 687 8.63 1.57 21.88
CA PRO A 687 9.48 1.09 22.99
C PRO A 687 10.88 0.71 22.52
N ARG A 688 10.99 0.18 21.30
CA ARG A 688 12.26 -0.19 20.70
C ARG A 688 13.20 1.00 20.52
N ASN A 689 12.73 2.08 19.93
CA ASN A 689 13.55 3.27 19.72
C ASN A 689 13.82 3.98 21.06
N LEU A 690 12.91 3.89 22.03
CA LEU A 690 13.11 4.42 23.38
C LEU A 690 14.24 3.69 24.13
N THR A 691 14.33 2.36 24.06
CA THR A 691 15.46 1.62 24.66
C THR A 691 16.76 1.86 23.92
N GLY A 692 16.74 1.99 22.59
CA GLY A 692 17.90 2.42 21.80
C GLY A 692 18.43 3.80 22.21
N PHE A 693 17.55 4.68 22.71
CA PHE A 693 17.91 5.94 23.33
C PHE A 693 18.45 5.78 24.76
N LEU A 694 17.72 5.07 25.63
CA LEU A 694 18.01 5.01 27.06
C LEU A 694 19.25 4.17 27.40
N PHE A 695 19.44 3.05 26.72
CA PHE A 695 20.45 2.05 27.11
C PHE A 695 21.90 2.55 27.01
N PRO A 696 22.30 3.26 25.93
CA PRO A 696 23.64 3.84 25.84
C PRO A 696 24.00 4.82 26.97
N LEU A 697 23.00 5.46 27.59
CA LEU A 697 23.25 6.51 28.61
C LEU A 697 23.86 5.95 29.90
N PHE A 698 23.51 4.72 30.28
CA PHE A 698 24.07 4.07 31.47
C PHE A 698 25.23 3.12 31.15
N ALA A 699 25.51 2.85 29.87
CA ALA A 699 26.53 1.90 29.44
C ALA A 699 27.95 2.22 29.98
N PRO A 700 28.44 3.48 29.97
CA PRO A 700 29.76 3.80 30.52
C PRO A 700 29.89 3.41 32.00
N ARG A 701 28.92 3.82 32.83
CA ARG A 701 28.91 3.53 34.28
C ARG A 701 28.76 2.04 34.58
N MET A 702 27.98 1.32 33.78
CA MET A 702 27.84 -0.13 33.89
C MET A 702 29.19 -0.82 33.65
N TYR A 703 29.91 -0.46 32.60
CA TYR A 703 31.21 -1.08 32.29
C TYR A 703 32.34 -0.63 33.22
N GLU A 704 32.32 0.61 33.71
CA GLU A 704 33.26 1.08 34.75
C GLU A 704 33.12 0.30 36.06
N THR A 705 31.89 -0.06 36.44
CA THR A 705 31.62 -0.73 37.73
C THR A 705 31.76 -2.26 37.64
N LEU A 706 31.26 -2.87 36.56
CA LEU A 706 31.19 -4.32 36.41
C LEU A 706 32.31 -4.91 35.53
N GLY A 707 33.07 -4.08 34.83
CA GLY A 707 33.95 -4.54 33.76
C GLY A 707 33.18 -5.03 32.53
N TYR A 708 33.91 -5.38 31.47
CA TYR A 708 33.32 -5.89 30.23
C TYR A 708 32.78 -7.31 30.42
N GLY A 709 33.44 -8.14 31.23
CA GLY A 709 33.01 -9.52 31.50
C GLY A 709 31.63 -9.60 32.15
N TRP A 710 31.49 -9.07 33.38
CA TRP A 710 30.21 -9.10 34.09
C TRP A 710 29.18 -8.13 33.51
N GLY A 711 29.60 -6.97 33.00
CA GLY A 711 28.70 -6.00 32.38
C GLY A 711 27.95 -6.59 31.18
N THR A 712 28.64 -7.29 30.28
CA THR A 712 27.99 -7.99 29.15
C THR A 712 27.27 -9.27 29.57
N SER A 713 27.79 -10.01 30.57
CA SER A 713 27.13 -11.21 31.09
C SER A 713 25.77 -10.88 31.71
N LEU A 714 25.64 -9.74 32.40
CA LEU A 714 24.37 -9.24 32.90
C LEU A 714 23.35 -9.08 31.75
N LEU A 715 23.76 -8.48 30.63
CA LEU A 715 22.91 -8.34 29.44
C LEU A 715 22.55 -9.71 28.82
N ALA A 716 23.46 -10.69 28.85
CA ALA A 716 23.15 -12.03 28.38
C ALA A 716 22.13 -12.72 29.30
N PHE A 717 22.29 -12.65 30.62
CA PHE A 717 21.34 -13.24 31.58
C PHE A 717 19.96 -12.60 31.53
N LEU A 718 19.88 -11.27 31.42
CA LEU A 718 18.61 -10.57 31.23
C LEU A 718 17.93 -10.98 29.91
N PHE A 719 18.70 -11.22 28.85
CA PHE A 719 18.15 -11.79 27.62
C PHE A 719 17.59 -13.20 27.83
N LEU A 720 18.24 -14.06 28.61
CA LEU A 720 17.70 -15.39 28.89
C LEU A 720 16.36 -15.33 29.63
N VAL A 721 16.17 -14.32 30.50
CA VAL A 721 14.92 -14.11 31.26
C VAL A 721 13.81 -13.51 30.42
N ILE A 722 14.13 -12.61 29.48
CA ILE A 722 13.12 -11.91 28.67
C ILE A 722 12.96 -12.55 27.29
N GLY A 723 14.07 -12.75 26.59
CA GLY A 723 14.17 -13.18 25.21
C GLY A 723 13.79 -14.62 24.92
N ILE A 724 13.95 -15.55 25.87
CA ILE A 724 13.52 -16.96 25.69
C ILE A 724 12.05 -17.16 26.05
N PRO A 725 11.52 -16.66 27.18
CA PRO A 725 10.14 -16.90 27.56
C PRO A 725 9.12 -16.22 26.63
N VAL A 726 9.42 -15.03 26.11
CA VAL A 726 8.49 -14.29 25.25
C VAL A 726 8.09 -15.10 24.00
N PRO A 727 9.02 -15.61 23.17
CA PRO A 727 8.67 -16.49 22.05
C PRO A 727 7.92 -17.76 22.47
N LEU A 728 8.29 -18.39 23.58
CA LEU A 728 7.64 -19.60 24.06
C LEU A 728 6.18 -19.35 24.50
N VAL A 729 5.93 -18.23 25.18
CA VAL A 729 4.58 -17.79 25.57
C VAL A 729 3.74 -17.50 24.33
N LEU A 730 4.30 -16.79 23.35
CA LEU A 730 3.61 -16.52 22.08
C LEU A 730 3.35 -17.82 21.28
N TRP A 731 4.21 -18.84 21.39
CA TRP A 731 4.00 -20.12 20.72
C TRP A 731 2.86 -20.90 21.39
N LYS A 732 2.90 -21.05 22.71
CA LYS A 732 1.95 -21.89 23.45
C LYS A 732 0.57 -21.24 23.60
N TYR A 733 0.52 -19.92 23.79
CA TYR A 733 -0.72 -19.20 24.10
C TYR A 733 -1.13 -18.19 23.03
N GLY A 734 -0.36 -18.04 21.95
CA GLY A 734 -0.61 -17.01 20.93
C GLY A 734 -1.96 -17.12 20.23
N GLU A 735 -2.55 -18.31 20.11
CA GLU A 735 -3.90 -18.47 19.55
C GLU A 735 -4.98 -18.01 20.55
N ARG A 736 -4.80 -18.30 21.84
CA ARG A 736 -5.72 -17.87 22.91
C ARG A 736 -5.65 -16.35 23.10
N LEU A 737 -4.44 -15.79 23.09
CA LEU A 737 -4.20 -14.35 23.20
C LEU A 737 -4.76 -13.57 21.99
N ARG A 738 -4.78 -14.18 20.79
CA ARG A 738 -5.39 -13.62 19.57
C ARG A 738 -6.92 -13.67 19.54
N ARG A 739 -7.54 -14.57 20.32
CA ARG A 739 -9.03 -14.65 20.43
C ARG A 739 -9.60 -13.65 21.42
N THR A 740 -8.76 -13.12 22.32
CA THR A 740 -9.14 -12.11 23.33
C THR A 740 -8.88 -10.66 22.89
N SER A 741 -8.14 -10.49 21.79
CA SER A 741 -7.77 -9.21 21.16
C SER A 741 -8.73 -8.81 20.05
#